data_AF-A0A6A3AMW7-F1
#
_entry.id   AF-A0A6A3AMW7-F1
#
_cell.length_a   1.000
_cell.length_b   1.000
_cell.length_c   1.000
_cell.angle_alpha   90.00
_cell.angle_beta   90.00
_cell.angle_gamma   90.00
#
_symmetry.space_group_name_H-M   'P 1'
#
loop_
_entity.id
_entity.type
_entity.pdbx_description
1 polymer ?
#
loop_
_entity_poly.entity_id
_entity_poly.type
_entity_poly.pdbx_seq_one_letter_code
_entity_poly.pdbx_strand_id
1 'polypeptide(L)'
;MDCPPGNSQDMDVPPVEGVAGGGTAYGWNDAGLHVSSSLKGSTDPTEVQTADLVHVWCIPSTANVGPQEVPRNLEPTNLLAARNERESVQIAIRPKVSWSGSSIAGIVQVQCCDLCSASGDRLIVGESVKLRRVVPILGVPDALVPLDLPINQITLQPGETSAVWLSIDVPNAQPPGLYEGEIIINAIKADTDSSTQCLGKAEKRQLFTELRNCLDAVEPIDGKPLDEVMERVKSATSSLKRALLSPSFSELFSDNGSVDMMDEDAISNLSVRVKLSLTVWDFVIPTTPSLPAVFGISDTVIEDRFGVEHGSSEWYNALEQHFKWLLQYRISPYFCRWGDSMRVLTYTSPWPADHPKSDEFFSDPRLAAYAVPHSPVVSRNEAAKDYLQKEVEILRTKSHWKKAYFYLWDEPLNMEQYESLCNLASGIHAYAPDARVLTTYYCGPGDAPLAPTPFESFLKVPKFLRPHTQIYCTSEWVFGNREDLVKDVISELQLENGEEWWTYVCMGPSDPHPNWHLGMRGTQHRAVMWRVWKEGGTGFLYWGANCYEKATVPSAEIRFRRGLPPGDGVLYYPGEVFSSSSQPVASLRLERILSGLQDFEYLKLYASRYGREEALGLLEKTGVYLGPERYTMEHMAIDMMRGDIFNACRSSSGS
;
A
#
# COMPACT_ATOMS: atom_id res chain seq x y z
N MET A 1 -41.68 20.86 40.71
CA MET A 1 -41.49 22.26 41.09
C MET A 1 -40.31 22.79 40.30
N ASP A 2 -40.50 23.97 39.72
CA ASP A 2 -39.68 24.63 38.70
C ASP A 2 -38.27 25.07 39.15
N CYS A 3 -37.37 25.16 38.17
CA CYS A 3 -35.97 25.64 38.19
C CYS A 3 -35.88 27.20 38.32
N PRO A 4 -34.70 27.84 38.56
CA PRO A 4 -33.64 28.03 37.53
C PRO A 4 -32.18 28.14 38.12
N PRO A 5 -31.13 28.56 37.37
CA PRO A 5 -30.16 27.69 36.71
C PRO A 5 -28.70 27.85 37.20
N GLY A 6 -27.88 26.80 37.05
CA GLY A 6 -26.44 26.81 37.38
C GLY A 6 -25.56 26.92 36.12
N ASN A 7 -24.60 27.84 36.17
CA ASN A 7 -23.67 28.25 35.13
C ASN A 7 -22.94 27.13 34.38
N SER A 8 -22.86 27.28 33.06
CA SER A 8 -21.83 26.70 32.19
C SER A 8 -20.49 27.38 32.45
N GLN A 9 -19.50 26.62 32.90
CA GLN A 9 -18.09 26.99 32.75
C GLN A 9 -17.51 26.14 31.63
N ASP A 10 -17.28 26.78 30.49
CA ASP A 10 -16.36 26.31 29.45
C ASP A 10 -14.98 26.12 30.08
N MET A 11 -14.50 24.89 30.14
CA MET A 11 -13.07 24.64 30.31
C MET A 11 -12.45 24.62 28.91
N ASP A 12 -11.84 25.75 28.54
CA ASP A 12 -10.91 25.86 27.44
C ASP A 12 -9.78 24.82 27.62
N VAL A 13 -9.73 23.86 26.72
CA VAL A 13 -8.62 22.92 26.56
C VAL A 13 -7.56 23.64 25.70
N PRO A 14 -6.31 23.80 26.17
CA PRO A 14 -5.29 24.51 25.40
C PRO A 14 -4.90 23.71 24.14
N PRO A 15 -4.51 24.37 23.04
CA PRO A 15 -4.11 23.71 21.81
C PRO A 15 -2.84 22.89 22.04
N VAL A 16 -2.87 21.65 21.56
CA VAL A 16 -1.71 20.75 21.51
C VAL A 16 -0.71 21.33 20.50
N GLU A 17 0.31 22.00 21.00
CA GLU A 17 1.54 22.28 20.26
C GLU A 17 2.26 20.96 19.99
N GLY A 18 2.37 20.61 18.70
CA GLY A 18 3.03 19.38 18.26
C GLY A 18 2.93 19.15 16.76
N VAL A 19 2.93 20.22 15.95
CA VAL A 19 3.01 20.13 14.47
C VAL A 19 3.93 21.25 13.98
N ALA A 20 5.24 21.06 14.17
CA ALA A 20 6.35 21.68 13.44
C ALA A 20 7.63 21.44 14.26
N GLY A 21 8.51 20.56 13.79
CA GLY A 21 9.74 20.24 14.52
C GLY A 21 10.85 19.78 13.59
N GLY A 22 11.51 20.75 12.97
CA GLY A 22 12.67 20.53 12.11
C GLY A 22 13.26 21.83 11.57
N GLY A 23 13.21 22.90 12.37
CA GLY A 23 13.92 24.15 12.08
C GLY A 23 15.23 24.18 12.83
N THR A 24 16.36 24.10 12.11
CA THR A 24 17.64 24.61 12.62
C THR A 24 17.79 26.05 12.15
N ALA A 25 17.95 26.96 13.11
CA ALA A 25 18.11 28.40 12.96
C ALA A 25 19.35 28.79 12.14
N TYR A 26 19.35 29.99 11.54
CA TYR A 26 20.21 31.13 11.92
C TYR A 26 20.15 32.26 10.87
N GLY A 27 19.99 33.50 11.37
CA GLY A 27 20.67 34.71 10.87
C GLY A 27 20.32 35.23 9.48
N TRP A 28 19.54 36.31 9.43
CA TRP A 28 19.48 37.18 8.26
C TRP A 28 20.84 37.85 8.07
N ASN A 29 21.51 37.54 6.96
CA ASN A 29 22.51 38.42 6.37
C ASN A 29 22.00 38.82 4.99
N ASP A 30 21.62 40.09 4.88
CA ASP A 30 21.47 40.80 3.61
C ASP A 30 22.81 40.75 2.86
N ALA A 31 22.88 39.94 1.81
CA ALA A 31 23.88 40.07 0.77
C ALA A 31 23.19 39.81 -0.58
N GLY A 32 22.90 40.91 -1.27
CA GLY A 32 22.12 40.94 -2.50
C GLY A 32 22.70 40.06 -3.60
N LEU A 33 21.83 39.24 -4.19
CA LEU A 33 22.02 38.65 -5.51
C LEU A 33 21.05 39.35 -6.46
N HIS A 34 21.64 39.98 -7.47
CA HIS A 34 20.97 40.70 -8.56
C HIS A 34 19.84 39.86 -9.17
N VAL A 35 18.59 40.24 -8.89
CA VAL A 35 17.44 39.81 -9.69
C VAL A 35 17.40 40.70 -10.93
N SER A 36 17.82 40.16 -12.07
CA SER A 36 17.55 40.80 -13.37
C SER A 36 16.05 40.63 -13.68
N SER A 37 15.29 41.67 -13.38
CA SER A 37 13.89 41.80 -13.74
C SER A 37 13.74 42.07 -15.24
N SER A 38 13.39 41.05 -16.04
CA SER A 38 12.79 41.27 -17.36
C SER A 38 12.34 39.96 -18.06
N LEU A 39 11.20 39.41 -17.68
CA LEU A 39 10.38 38.56 -18.57
C LEU A 39 8.90 38.93 -18.36
N LYS A 40 8.45 39.98 -19.05
CA LYS A 40 7.06 40.45 -19.11
C LYS A 40 6.40 40.02 -20.44
N GLY A 41 6.78 38.84 -20.94
CA GLY A 41 6.20 38.19 -22.11
C GLY A 41 5.67 36.81 -21.72
N SER A 42 4.59 36.37 -22.36
CA SER A 42 4.11 34.99 -22.27
C SER A 42 5.25 34.06 -22.69
N THR A 43 5.73 33.21 -21.79
CA THR A 43 6.79 32.25 -22.11
C THR A 43 6.19 31.12 -22.93
N ASP A 44 6.70 30.85 -24.14
CA ASP A 44 6.22 29.74 -24.97
C ASP A 44 7.01 28.47 -24.62
N PRO A 45 6.39 27.43 -24.02
CA PRO A 45 7.10 26.22 -23.63
C PRO A 45 7.63 25.40 -24.81
N THR A 46 7.19 25.65 -26.05
CA THR A 46 7.72 24.97 -27.24
C THR A 46 9.06 25.54 -27.72
N GLU A 47 9.44 26.73 -27.25
CA GLU A 47 10.66 27.43 -27.68
C GLU A 47 11.74 27.46 -26.59
N VAL A 48 11.43 27.01 -25.37
CA VAL A 48 12.30 27.09 -24.18
C VAL A 48 12.52 25.70 -23.62
N GLN A 49 13.74 25.42 -23.16
CA GLN A 49 14.02 24.12 -22.51
C GLN A 49 13.13 23.96 -21.27
N THR A 50 12.52 22.78 -21.13
CA THR A 50 11.74 22.41 -19.94
C THR A 50 12.57 22.57 -18.66
N ALA A 51 13.88 22.32 -18.74
CA ALA A 51 14.83 22.54 -17.64
C ALA A 51 14.89 24.00 -17.18
N ASP A 52 14.58 24.98 -18.02
CA ASP A 52 14.51 26.40 -17.64
C ASP A 52 13.15 26.80 -17.04
N LEU A 53 12.13 25.99 -17.27
CA LEU A 53 10.76 26.22 -16.80
C LEU A 53 10.47 25.52 -15.47
N VAL A 54 11.07 24.36 -15.24
CA VAL A 54 10.85 23.56 -14.02
C VAL A 54 12.16 23.10 -13.39
N HIS A 55 12.11 22.91 -12.07
CA HIS A 55 13.03 22.04 -11.36
C HIS A 55 12.46 20.62 -11.32
N VAL A 56 13.31 19.63 -11.57
CA VAL A 56 12.99 18.20 -11.44
C VAL A 56 14.11 17.54 -10.64
N TRP A 57 13.76 16.73 -9.64
CA TRP A 57 14.73 15.97 -8.87
C TRP A 57 14.09 14.71 -8.27
N CYS A 58 14.92 13.73 -7.92
CA CYS A 58 14.47 12.50 -7.29
C CYS A 58 14.60 12.59 -5.77
N ILE A 59 13.67 11.94 -5.07
CA ILE A 59 13.61 11.90 -3.61
C ILE A 59 13.30 10.44 -3.19
N PRO A 60 13.93 9.91 -2.13
CA PRO A 60 13.62 8.57 -1.65
C PRO A 60 12.15 8.36 -1.25
N SER A 61 11.69 7.11 -1.32
CA SER A 61 10.33 6.70 -0.91
C SER A 61 10.01 6.99 0.57
N THR A 62 11.03 7.13 1.43
CA THR A 62 10.87 7.41 2.86
C THR A 62 10.58 8.88 3.17
N ALA A 63 10.77 9.80 2.23
CA ALA A 63 10.56 11.23 2.45
C ALA A 63 9.10 11.66 2.22
N ASN A 64 8.61 12.60 3.02
CA ASN A 64 7.31 13.26 2.79
C ASN A 64 7.54 14.51 1.94
N VAL A 65 7.02 14.53 0.71
CA VAL A 65 7.20 15.64 -0.22
C VAL A 65 6.00 16.58 -0.12
N GLY A 66 6.17 17.68 0.63
CA GLY A 66 5.14 18.71 0.76
C GLY A 66 5.23 19.78 -0.35
N PRO A 67 4.22 20.67 -0.47
CA PRO A 67 4.20 21.75 -1.46
C PRO A 67 5.39 22.73 -1.35
N GLN A 68 6.00 22.81 -0.17
CA GLN A 68 7.15 23.69 0.11
C GLN A 68 8.50 22.97 0.02
N GLU A 69 8.54 21.73 -0.47
CA GLU A 69 9.81 21.01 -0.64
C GLU A 69 10.74 21.79 -1.59
N VAL A 70 11.97 22.00 -1.13
CA VAL A 70 12.95 22.83 -1.83
C VAL A 70 13.59 22.04 -2.98
N PRO A 71 13.74 22.63 -4.18
CA PRO A 71 14.44 22.00 -5.29
C PRO A 71 15.85 21.54 -4.94
N ARG A 72 16.23 20.39 -5.49
CA ARG A 72 17.59 19.84 -5.44
C ARG A 72 18.11 19.61 -6.85
N ASN A 73 19.38 19.25 -6.96
CA ASN A 73 19.94 18.84 -8.24
C ASN A 73 19.36 17.48 -8.66
N LEU A 74 19.16 17.31 -9.97
CA LEU A 74 18.79 16.02 -10.53
C LEU A 74 20.01 15.11 -10.52
N GLU A 75 19.97 14.07 -9.70
CA GLU A 75 20.99 13.02 -9.65
C GLU A 75 20.47 11.74 -10.31
N PRO A 76 21.34 10.92 -10.92
CA PRO A 76 20.96 9.60 -11.40
C PRO A 76 20.39 8.75 -10.27
N THR A 77 19.23 8.13 -10.50
CA THR A 77 18.56 7.30 -9.49
C THR A 77 18.94 5.84 -9.68
N ASN A 78 19.62 5.27 -8.69
CA ASN A 78 19.98 3.86 -8.66
C ASN A 78 19.15 3.15 -7.59
N LEU A 79 18.32 2.21 -8.04
CA LEU A 79 17.46 1.39 -7.20
C LEU A 79 18.01 -0.03 -7.14
N LEU A 80 17.70 -0.70 -6.03
CA LEU A 80 18.13 -2.06 -5.73
C LEU A 80 16.88 -2.86 -5.37
N ALA A 81 16.72 -4.05 -5.95
CA ALA A 81 15.59 -4.91 -5.63
C ALA A 81 15.93 -6.39 -5.82
N ALA A 82 15.39 -7.23 -4.96
CA ALA A 82 15.30 -8.67 -5.18
C ALA A 82 14.19 -9.00 -6.17
N ARG A 83 14.19 -10.24 -6.67
CA ARG A 83 13.06 -10.76 -7.42
C ARG A 83 11.86 -10.94 -6.51
N ASN A 84 10.66 -10.70 -7.03
CA ASN A 84 9.39 -10.71 -6.28
C ASN A 84 9.26 -9.56 -5.25
N GLU A 85 9.97 -8.45 -5.49
CA GLU A 85 9.96 -7.23 -4.67
C GLU A 85 9.36 -6.05 -5.42
N ARG A 86 8.74 -5.11 -4.69
CA ARG A 86 8.43 -3.77 -5.21
C ARG A 86 9.39 -2.73 -4.62
N GLU A 87 10.12 -2.02 -5.48
CA GLU A 87 10.94 -0.87 -5.08
C GLU A 87 10.29 0.44 -5.53
N SER A 88 10.51 1.54 -4.80
CA SER A 88 9.85 2.82 -5.12
C SER A 88 10.73 4.05 -4.89
N VAL A 89 10.47 5.10 -5.66
CA VAL A 89 11.13 6.40 -5.57
C VAL A 89 10.14 7.52 -5.93
N GLN A 90 10.43 8.75 -5.53
CA GLN A 90 9.63 9.93 -5.86
C GLN A 90 10.36 10.82 -6.84
N ILE A 91 9.61 11.44 -7.73
CA ILE A 91 10.07 12.49 -8.64
C ILE A 91 9.31 13.75 -8.28
N ALA A 92 10.03 14.75 -7.82
CA ALA A 92 9.49 16.05 -7.46
C ALA A 92 9.67 17.04 -8.62
N ILE A 93 8.63 17.83 -8.86
CA ILE A 93 8.56 18.81 -9.95
C ILE A 93 8.08 20.13 -9.35
N ARG A 94 8.85 21.20 -9.53
CA ARG A 94 8.49 22.55 -9.06
C ARG A 94 8.68 23.58 -10.18
N PRO A 95 7.68 24.41 -10.51
CA PRO A 95 7.83 25.43 -11.54
C PRO A 95 8.77 26.54 -11.07
N LYS A 96 9.67 26.96 -11.98
CA LYS A 96 10.55 28.14 -11.82
C LYS A 96 9.82 29.43 -12.19
N VAL A 97 9.00 29.33 -13.23
CA VAL A 97 8.20 30.41 -13.80
C VAL A 97 6.82 29.88 -14.16
N SER A 98 5.87 30.79 -14.40
CA SER A 98 4.58 30.43 -14.99
C SER A 98 4.61 30.66 -16.49
N TRP A 99 4.22 29.65 -17.27
CA TRP A 99 4.06 29.69 -18.73
C TRP A 99 2.63 29.36 -19.17
N SER A 100 1.72 29.13 -18.22
CA SER A 100 0.27 29.08 -18.43
C SER A 100 -0.42 30.27 -17.74
N GLY A 101 -1.72 30.46 -17.98
CA GLY A 101 -2.51 31.61 -17.54
C GLY A 101 -2.56 31.82 -16.00
N SER A 102 -3.37 32.77 -15.54
CA SER A 102 -3.27 33.31 -14.16
C SER A 102 -3.50 32.34 -13.00
N SER A 103 -4.07 31.14 -13.21
CA SER A 103 -4.45 30.21 -12.13
C SER A 103 -3.50 29.03 -11.95
N ILE A 104 -2.65 28.70 -12.93
CA ILE A 104 -1.72 27.56 -12.88
C ILE A 104 -0.35 28.00 -13.40
N ALA A 105 0.73 27.39 -12.93
CA ALA A 105 2.06 27.71 -13.45
C ALA A 105 2.23 27.18 -14.87
N GLY A 106 1.75 25.96 -15.11
CA GLY A 106 1.97 25.26 -16.37
C GLY A 106 1.49 23.83 -16.31
N ILE A 107 1.50 23.18 -17.46
CA ILE A 107 1.22 21.74 -17.58
C ILE A 107 2.51 21.08 -18.07
N VAL A 108 2.87 19.97 -17.44
CA VAL A 108 3.95 19.10 -17.90
C VAL A 108 3.37 17.77 -18.34
N GLN A 109 3.88 17.26 -19.46
CA GLN A 109 3.67 15.90 -19.90
C GLN A 109 4.76 15.02 -19.28
N VAL A 110 4.37 13.88 -18.71
CA VAL A 110 5.27 12.88 -18.14
C VAL A 110 5.12 11.60 -18.94
N GLN A 111 6.24 11.16 -19.53
CA GLN A 111 6.35 9.91 -20.27
C GLN A 111 7.34 8.98 -19.57
N CYS A 112 7.01 7.69 -19.48
CA CYS A 112 7.88 6.67 -18.92
C CYS A 112 8.20 5.61 -19.96
N CYS A 113 9.47 5.21 -20.04
CA CYS A 113 9.94 4.13 -20.90
C CYS A 113 10.10 2.82 -20.12
N ASP A 114 10.01 1.69 -20.83
CA ASP A 114 10.38 0.38 -20.27
C ASP A 114 11.81 0.41 -19.75
N LEU A 115 12.04 -0.27 -18.62
CA LEU A 115 13.39 -0.49 -18.11
C LEU A 115 13.97 -1.72 -18.81
N CYS A 116 15.05 -1.56 -19.54
CA CYS A 116 15.65 -2.59 -20.39
C CYS A 116 17.02 -3.01 -19.87
N SER A 117 17.30 -4.31 -19.91
CA SER A 117 18.63 -4.86 -19.67
C SER A 117 19.43 -4.96 -20.97
N ALA A 118 20.75 -5.11 -20.84
CA ALA A 118 21.64 -5.34 -21.99
C ALA A 118 21.34 -6.65 -22.76
N SER A 119 20.69 -7.63 -22.11
CA SER A 119 20.24 -8.90 -22.73
C SER A 119 18.90 -8.77 -23.47
N GLY A 120 18.21 -7.63 -23.33
CA GLY A 120 16.91 -7.38 -23.95
C GLY A 120 15.70 -7.72 -23.07
N ASP A 121 15.91 -8.22 -21.85
CA ASP A 121 14.84 -8.39 -20.86
C ASP A 121 14.29 -7.03 -20.42
N ARG A 122 12.99 -6.95 -20.17
CA ARG A 122 12.29 -5.69 -19.89
C ARG A 122 11.43 -5.76 -18.64
N LEU A 123 11.32 -4.61 -17.98
CA LEU A 123 10.28 -4.30 -17.00
C LEU A 123 9.33 -3.29 -17.67
N ILE A 124 8.12 -3.75 -17.95
CA ILE A 124 7.18 -3.08 -18.86
C ILE A 124 6.40 -1.98 -18.12
N VAL A 125 6.24 -0.83 -18.75
CA VAL A 125 5.41 0.29 -18.24
C VAL A 125 3.93 -0.09 -18.23
N GLY A 126 3.25 0.21 -17.12
CA GLY A 126 1.85 -0.17 -16.88
C GLY A 126 1.69 -1.56 -16.26
N GLU A 127 2.68 -2.44 -16.39
CA GLU A 127 2.69 -3.76 -15.75
C GLU A 127 3.61 -3.78 -14.52
N SER A 128 4.92 -3.70 -14.76
CA SER A 128 5.96 -3.66 -13.73
C SER A 128 6.23 -2.25 -13.23
N VAL A 129 6.14 -1.25 -14.11
CA VAL A 129 6.49 0.14 -13.80
C VAL A 129 5.22 0.98 -13.72
N LYS A 130 4.94 1.54 -12.55
CA LYS A 130 3.70 2.31 -12.27
C LYS A 130 4.05 3.70 -11.76
N LEU A 131 3.38 4.71 -12.31
CA LEU A 131 3.47 6.10 -11.86
C LEU A 131 2.14 6.52 -11.22
N ARG A 132 2.23 7.18 -10.07
CA ARG A 132 1.07 7.67 -9.31
C ARG A 132 1.33 9.10 -8.86
N ARG A 133 0.37 10.00 -9.07
CA ARG A 133 0.42 11.35 -8.52
C ARG A 133 0.23 11.27 -7.00
N VAL A 134 1.10 11.93 -6.26
CA VAL A 134 0.93 12.08 -4.81
C VAL A 134 -0.05 13.21 -4.55
N VAL A 135 -1.18 12.88 -3.92
CA VAL A 135 -2.26 13.81 -3.58
C VAL A 135 -2.28 14.01 -2.05
N PRO A 136 -2.25 15.27 -1.57
CA PRO A 136 -2.36 15.55 -0.15
C PRO A 136 -3.73 15.16 0.42
N ILE A 137 -3.72 14.56 1.60
CA ILE A 137 -4.89 14.29 2.45
C ILE A 137 -4.69 15.09 3.73
N LEU A 138 -5.62 15.99 4.04
CA LEU A 138 -5.48 16.96 5.15
C LEU A 138 -4.14 17.74 5.11
N GLY A 139 -3.66 18.08 3.91
CA GLY A 139 -2.39 18.79 3.72
C GLY A 139 -1.13 17.93 3.81
N VAL A 140 -1.26 16.62 4.10
CA VAL A 140 -0.13 15.69 4.16
C VAL A 140 -0.10 14.82 2.89
N PRO A 141 1.03 14.72 2.17
CA PRO A 141 1.12 13.84 0.99
C PRO A 141 0.80 12.40 1.38
N ASP A 142 -0.22 11.78 0.79
CA ASP A 142 -0.53 10.38 1.09
C ASP A 142 -1.21 9.61 -0.04
N ALA A 143 -2.30 10.08 -0.64
CA ALA A 143 -3.01 9.30 -1.66
C ALA A 143 -2.21 9.18 -2.97
N LEU A 144 -2.03 7.96 -3.46
CA LEU A 144 -1.25 7.64 -4.66
C LEU A 144 -2.17 7.37 -5.85
N VAL A 145 -2.63 8.45 -6.49
CA VAL A 145 -3.60 8.40 -7.59
C VAL A 145 -2.92 7.93 -8.87
N PRO A 146 -3.35 6.82 -9.52
CA PRO A 146 -2.77 6.35 -10.77
C PRO A 146 -2.72 7.42 -11.86
N LEU A 147 -1.59 7.48 -12.56
CA LEU A 147 -1.49 8.18 -13.83
C LEU A 147 -1.78 7.16 -14.95
N ASP A 148 -2.62 7.54 -15.91
CA ASP A 148 -2.74 6.84 -17.19
C ASP A 148 -1.38 6.86 -17.89
N LEU A 149 -0.87 5.69 -18.25
CA LEU A 149 0.44 5.48 -18.87
C LEU A 149 0.27 5.01 -20.32
N PRO A 150 1.25 5.24 -21.22
CA PRO A 150 2.62 5.70 -20.96
C PRO A 150 2.79 7.23 -20.87
N ILE A 151 1.77 8.01 -21.20
CA ILE A 151 1.81 9.47 -21.24
C ILE A 151 0.70 10.04 -20.35
N ASN A 152 1.07 10.93 -19.42
CA ASN A 152 0.10 11.68 -18.61
C ASN A 152 0.45 13.18 -18.54
N GLN A 153 -0.51 13.99 -18.11
CA GLN A 153 -0.34 15.43 -17.90
C GLN A 153 -0.52 15.79 -16.43
N ILE A 154 0.40 16.61 -15.92
CA ILE A 154 0.37 17.11 -14.54
C ILE A 154 0.28 18.62 -14.59
N THR A 155 -0.78 19.15 -13.98
CA THR A 155 -0.93 20.58 -13.73
C THR A 155 -0.07 21.00 -12.54
N LEU A 156 0.76 22.02 -12.73
CA LEU A 156 1.64 22.57 -11.70
C LEU A 156 1.08 23.88 -11.15
N GLN A 157 1.15 24.05 -9.84
CA GLN A 157 0.75 25.27 -9.15
C GLN A 157 1.94 26.22 -8.94
N PRO A 158 1.76 27.55 -9.07
CA PRO A 158 2.85 28.50 -8.89
C PRO A 158 3.48 28.39 -7.50
N GLY A 159 4.79 28.16 -7.45
CA GLY A 159 5.54 28.09 -6.20
C GLY A 159 5.27 26.84 -5.35
N GLU A 160 4.61 25.81 -5.89
CA GLU A 160 4.39 24.54 -5.19
C GLU A 160 5.15 23.39 -5.85
N THR A 161 5.60 22.45 -5.01
CA THR A 161 6.22 21.20 -5.46
C THR A 161 5.15 20.11 -5.58
N SER A 162 5.03 19.53 -6.77
CA SER A 162 4.24 18.33 -7.04
C SER A 162 5.13 17.10 -7.01
N ALA A 163 4.61 15.95 -6.56
CA ALA A 163 5.35 14.70 -6.52
C ALA A 163 4.64 13.59 -7.32
N VAL A 164 5.45 12.77 -7.99
CA VAL A 164 5.05 11.53 -8.65
C VAL A 164 5.76 10.38 -7.97
N TRP A 165 5.00 9.40 -7.51
CA TRP A 165 5.49 8.16 -6.94
C TRP A 165 5.67 7.12 -8.05
N LEU A 166 6.90 6.65 -8.22
CA LEU A 166 7.27 5.56 -9.11
C LEU A 166 7.39 4.27 -8.29
N SER A 167 6.76 3.20 -8.77
CA SER A 167 6.96 1.86 -8.25
C SER A 167 7.36 0.89 -9.34
N ILE A 168 8.31 0.03 -9.02
CA ILE A 168 8.82 -1.01 -9.90
C ILE A 168 8.60 -2.37 -9.22
N ASP A 169 7.58 -3.08 -9.68
CA ASP A 169 7.30 -4.48 -9.33
C ASP A 169 8.25 -5.40 -10.12
N VAL A 170 9.21 -6.03 -9.45
CA VAL A 170 10.15 -6.99 -10.04
C VAL A 170 9.53 -8.39 -10.04
N PRO A 171 9.20 -8.98 -11.20
CA PRO A 171 8.65 -10.34 -11.25
C PRO A 171 9.59 -11.38 -10.63
N ASN A 172 9.02 -12.46 -10.09
CA ASN A 172 9.80 -13.58 -9.54
C ASN A 172 10.77 -14.18 -10.58
N ALA A 173 10.30 -14.32 -11.83
CA ALA A 173 11.09 -14.88 -12.92
C ALA A 173 12.04 -13.86 -13.59
N GLN A 174 12.07 -12.60 -13.16
CA GLN A 174 12.89 -11.57 -13.79
C GLN A 174 14.38 -11.93 -13.69
N PRO A 175 15.15 -11.94 -14.79
CA PRO A 175 16.59 -12.21 -14.70
C PRO A 175 17.32 -11.16 -13.85
N PRO A 176 18.29 -11.57 -13.00
CA PRO A 176 19.13 -10.62 -12.28
C PRO A 176 20.00 -9.83 -13.25
N GLY A 177 20.25 -8.56 -12.94
CA GLY A 177 21.01 -7.68 -13.82
C GLY A 177 20.67 -6.20 -13.65
N LEU A 178 21.36 -5.36 -14.41
CA LEU A 178 21.07 -3.93 -14.50
C LEU A 178 20.00 -3.69 -15.56
N TYR A 179 18.97 -2.93 -15.19
CA TYR A 179 17.92 -2.45 -16.08
C TYR A 179 17.93 -0.93 -16.08
N GLU A 180 17.93 -0.32 -17.26
CA GLU A 180 17.98 1.13 -17.42
C GLU A 180 16.78 1.63 -18.20
N GLY A 181 16.28 2.80 -17.80
CA GLY A 181 15.17 3.47 -18.45
C GLY A 181 15.18 4.97 -18.14
N GLU A 182 14.25 5.69 -18.76
CA GLU A 182 14.13 7.14 -18.56
C GLU A 182 12.68 7.52 -18.31
N ILE A 183 12.50 8.58 -17.51
CA ILE A 183 11.26 9.35 -17.44
C ILE A 183 11.52 10.69 -18.09
N ILE A 184 10.71 11.00 -19.10
CA ILE A 184 10.82 12.21 -19.90
C ILE A 184 9.73 13.17 -19.42
N ILE A 185 10.14 14.37 -19.04
CA ILE A 185 9.25 15.44 -18.59
C ILE A 185 9.38 16.58 -19.58
N ASN A 186 8.26 16.96 -20.19
CA ASN A 186 8.18 18.03 -21.18
C ASN A 186 7.14 19.06 -20.77
N ALA A 187 7.50 20.35 -20.77
CA ALA A 187 6.53 21.42 -20.59
C ALA A 187 5.70 21.58 -21.87
N ILE A 188 4.37 21.64 -21.73
CA ILE A 188 3.47 21.78 -22.88
C ILE A 188 2.70 23.09 -22.81
N LYS A 189 2.32 23.59 -23.98
CA LYS A 189 1.46 24.77 -24.11
C LYS A 189 0.05 24.39 -23.65
N ALA A 190 -0.54 25.22 -22.80
CA ALA A 190 -1.93 25.07 -22.44
C ALA A 190 -2.78 25.52 -23.64
N ASP A 191 -3.27 24.58 -24.44
CA ASP A 191 -4.23 24.91 -25.48
C ASP A 191 -5.48 25.51 -24.83
N THR A 192 -5.72 26.80 -25.12
CA THR A 192 -7.04 27.40 -24.94
C THR A 192 -8.03 26.57 -25.76
N ASP A 193 -8.91 25.84 -25.08
CA ASP A 193 -9.95 24.92 -25.60
C ASP A 193 -9.57 23.43 -25.80
N SER A 194 -9.00 22.79 -24.78
CA SER A 194 -9.16 21.34 -24.60
C SER A 194 -10.01 21.01 -23.37
N SER A 195 -11.32 21.17 -23.51
CA SER A 195 -12.18 20.08 -23.01
C SER A 195 -11.57 18.80 -23.58
N THR A 196 -11.16 17.85 -22.72
CA THR A 196 -10.81 16.46 -23.07
C THR A 196 -11.18 16.15 -24.53
N GLN A 197 -10.21 15.86 -25.40
CA GLN A 197 -10.50 15.23 -26.71
C GLN A 197 -11.06 13.82 -26.43
N CYS A 198 -12.25 13.80 -25.87
CA CYS A 198 -13.19 12.73 -25.93
C CYS A 198 -13.56 12.69 -27.40
N LEU A 199 -13.02 11.70 -28.13
CA LEU A 199 -13.31 11.40 -29.54
C LEU A 199 -14.70 11.91 -29.92
N GLY A 200 -14.81 12.69 -31.00
CA GLY A 200 -16.09 13.19 -31.46
C GLY A 200 -17.09 12.03 -31.57
N LYS A 201 -18.37 12.25 -31.21
CA LYS A 201 -19.39 11.17 -31.24
C LYS A 201 -19.43 10.42 -32.59
N ALA A 202 -19.06 11.08 -33.68
CA ALA A 202 -18.92 10.49 -35.01
C ALA A 202 -17.71 9.53 -35.11
N GLU A 203 -16.54 9.92 -34.63
CA GLU A 203 -15.32 9.09 -34.62
C GLU A 203 -15.44 7.89 -33.67
N LYS A 204 -16.02 8.07 -32.47
CA LYS A 204 -16.32 6.94 -31.56
C LYS A 204 -17.21 5.90 -32.23
N ARG A 205 -18.24 6.36 -32.95
CA ARG A 205 -19.15 5.47 -33.68
C ARG A 205 -18.44 4.78 -34.83
N GLN A 206 -17.54 5.46 -35.54
CA GLN A 206 -16.79 4.88 -36.64
C GLN A 206 -15.82 3.80 -36.15
N LEU A 207 -15.04 4.08 -35.11
CA LEU A 207 -14.14 3.11 -34.48
C LEU A 207 -14.88 1.93 -33.88
N PHE A 208 -15.98 2.17 -33.17
CA PHE A 208 -16.84 1.11 -32.64
C PHE A 208 -17.40 0.21 -33.76
N THR A 209 -17.80 0.81 -34.89
CA THR A 209 -18.32 0.05 -36.04
C THR A 209 -17.24 -0.80 -36.69
N GLU A 210 -16.03 -0.27 -36.90
CA GLU A 210 -14.92 -1.04 -37.49
C GLU A 210 -14.43 -2.17 -36.59
N LEU A 211 -14.33 -1.95 -35.28
CA LEU A 211 -13.95 -2.99 -34.31
C LEU A 211 -15.03 -4.08 -34.19
N ARG A 212 -16.32 -3.69 -34.19
CA ARG A 212 -17.44 -4.62 -34.18
C ARG A 212 -17.48 -5.46 -35.45
N ASN A 213 -17.29 -4.85 -36.62
CA ASN A 213 -17.20 -5.58 -37.89
C ASN A 213 -16.03 -6.59 -37.90
N CYS A 214 -14.93 -6.29 -37.22
CA CYS A 214 -13.82 -7.22 -37.06
C CYS A 214 -14.20 -8.40 -36.16
N LEU A 215 -14.86 -8.16 -35.02
CA LEU A 215 -15.33 -9.20 -34.12
C LEU A 215 -16.35 -10.12 -34.80
N ASP A 216 -17.34 -9.54 -35.48
CA ASP A 216 -18.37 -10.29 -36.21
C ASP A 216 -17.78 -11.15 -37.34
N ALA A 217 -16.62 -10.76 -37.90
CA ALA A 217 -15.91 -11.52 -38.93
C ALA A 217 -15.06 -12.68 -38.38
N VAL A 218 -14.74 -12.69 -37.08
CA VAL A 218 -13.83 -13.65 -36.42
C VAL A 218 -14.59 -14.60 -35.47
N GLU A 219 -15.90 -14.42 -35.26
CA GLU A 219 -16.71 -15.35 -34.48
C GLU A 219 -16.64 -16.79 -35.03
N PRO A 220 -16.55 -17.81 -34.15
CA PRO A 220 -16.41 -19.20 -34.53
C PRO A 220 -17.68 -19.71 -35.22
N ILE A 221 -17.54 -20.18 -36.46
CA ILE A 221 -18.65 -20.75 -37.23
C ILE A 221 -18.23 -22.13 -37.75
N ASP A 222 -18.90 -23.17 -37.26
CA ASP A 222 -18.66 -24.55 -37.66
C ASP A 222 -19.19 -24.83 -39.08
N GLY A 223 -18.41 -25.54 -39.89
CA GLY A 223 -18.86 -26.16 -41.14
C GLY A 223 -18.78 -25.32 -42.43
N LYS A 224 -17.98 -24.24 -42.47
CA LYS A 224 -17.77 -23.42 -43.69
C LYS A 224 -16.51 -23.81 -44.48
N PRO A 225 -16.51 -23.72 -45.83
CA PRO A 225 -15.34 -24.03 -46.66
C PRO A 225 -14.17 -23.07 -46.42
N LEU A 226 -12.93 -23.58 -46.57
CA LEU A 226 -11.67 -22.90 -46.24
C LEU A 226 -11.51 -21.53 -46.94
N ASP A 227 -11.99 -21.41 -48.17
CA ASP A 227 -11.94 -20.17 -48.95
C ASP A 227 -12.81 -19.05 -48.32
N GLU A 228 -13.93 -19.41 -47.72
CA GLU A 228 -14.84 -18.44 -47.07
C GLU A 228 -14.28 -17.95 -45.73
N VAL A 229 -13.58 -18.83 -45.00
CA VAL A 229 -12.83 -18.46 -43.79
C VAL A 229 -11.70 -17.49 -44.14
N MET A 230 -10.97 -17.76 -45.22
CA MET A 230 -9.86 -16.92 -45.66
C MET A 230 -10.32 -15.52 -46.09
N GLU A 231 -11.45 -15.39 -46.79
CA GLU A 231 -12.01 -14.08 -47.14
C GLU A 231 -12.51 -13.29 -45.92
N ARG A 232 -13.06 -13.98 -44.91
CA ARG A 232 -13.45 -13.34 -43.63
C ARG A 232 -12.25 -12.84 -42.84
N VAL A 233 -11.17 -13.61 -42.80
CA VAL A 233 -9.90 -13.18 -42.17
C VAL A 233 -9.32 -11.97 -42.89
N LYS A 234 -9.37 -11.92 -44.22
CA LYS A 234 -8.96 -10.73 -44.99
C LYS A 234 -9.83 -9.51 -44.69
N SER A 235 -11.14 -9.70 -44.55
CA SER A 235 -12.09 -8.65 -44.18
C SER A 235 -11.81 -8.11 -42.77
N ALA A 236 -11.65 -8.99 -41.78
CA ALA A 236 -11.29 -8.65 -40.41
C ALA A 236 -9.98 -7.87 -40.35
N THR A 237 -8.95 -8.36 -41.06
CA THR A 237 -7.64 -7.69 -41.18
C THR A 237 -7.78 -6.29 -41.78
N SER A 238 -8.67 -6.10 -42.74
CA SER A 238 -8.89 -4.81 -43.42
C SER A 238 -9.64 -3.80 -42.54
N SER A 239 -10.63 -4.26 -41.76
CA SER A 239 -11.30 -3.42 -40.75
C SER A 239 -10.38 -3.05 -39.60
N LEU A 240 -9.53 -3.98 -39.15
CA LEU A 240 -8.52 -3.71 -38.14
C LEU A 240 -7.48 -2.69 -38.66
N LYS A 241 -6.99 -2.84 -39.90
CA LYS A 241 -6.10 -1.86 -40.53
C LYS A 241 -6.73 -0.47 -40.63
N ARG A 242 -8.02 -0.37 -40.98
CA ARG A 242 -8.73 0.93 -41.01
C ARG A 242 -8.91 1.55 -39.63
N ALA A 243 -9.19 0.74 -38.61
CA ALA A 243 -9.27 1.22 -37.24
C ALA A 243 -7.91 1.76 -36.76
N LEU A 244 -6.81 1.08 -37.09
CA LEU A 244 -5.44 1.49 -36.76
C LEU A 244 -4.96 2.71 -37.55
N LEU A 245 -5.50 2.95 -38.75
CA LEU A 245 -5.22 4.15 -39.57
C LEU A 245 -6.14 5.34 -39.25
N SER A 246 -6.97 5.25 -38.22
CA SER A 246 -7.77 6.39 -37.76
C SER A 246 -6.85 7.54 -37.34
N PRO A 247 -7.22 8.81 -37.59
CA PRO A 247 -6.46 9.99 -37.15
C PRO A 247 -6.19 10.01 -35.64
N SER A 248 -6.97 9.28 -34.85
CA SER A 248 -6.80 9.13 -33.40
C SER A 248 -5.66 8.17 -33.00
N PHE A 249 -5.18 7.34 -33.93
CA PHE A 249 -4.04 6.44 -33.73
C PHE A 249 -2.81 6.88 -34.53
N SER A 250 -2.90 7.92 -35.37
CA SER A 250 -1.74 8.40 -36.13
C SER A 250 -0.63 8.99 -35.25
N GLU A 251 -0.95 9.41 -34.01
CA GLU A 251 0.04 9.80 -32.99
C GLU A 251 0.79 8.59 -32.39
N LEU A 252 0.27 7.37 -32.53
CA LEU A 252 0.85 6.14 -31.99
C LEU A 252 1.68 5.35 -33.02
N PHE A 253 1.55 5.69 -34.31
CA PHE A 253 2.22 5.04 -35.44
C PHE A 253 3.15 6.00 -36.18
N SER A 254 4.19 6.53 -35.53
CA SER A 254 5.37 6.98 -36.27
C SER A 254 6.35 5.81 -36.36
N ASP A 255 6.23 4.99 -37.40
CA ASP A 255 7.28 4.03 -37.73
C ASP A 255 7.75 4.26 -39.18
N ASN A 256 8.99 4.74 -39.29
CA ASN A 256 9.94 4.61 -40.39
C ASN A 256 9.54 5.05 -41.81
N GLY A 257 9.29 6.34 -41.99
CA GLY A 257 9.27 6.96 -43.32
C GLY A 257 9.49 8.46 -43.27
N SER A 258 10.75 8.90 -43.33
CA SER A 258 11.24 10.27 -43.51
C SER A 258 10.35 11.37 -42.89
N VAL A 259 10.23 11.35 -41.56
CA VAL A 259 9.93 12.58 -40.82
C VAL A 259 11.23 13.39 -40.85
N ASP A 260 11.13 14.69 -41.15
CA ASP A 260 12.27 15.59 -41.15
C ASP A 260 13.06 15.43 -39.84
N MET A 261 14.32 15.00 -39.97
CA MET A 261 15.30 14.76 -38.88
C MET A 261 15.60 16.00 -38.02
N MET A 262 14.81 17.08 -38.13
CA MET A 262 14.95 18.31 -37.37
C MET A 262 13.97 18.42 -36.19
N ASP A 263 12.79 17.77 -36.23
CA ASP A 263 11.77 17.93 -35.18
C ASP A 263 11.91 16.93 -34.01
N GLU A 264 12.35 15.69 -34.24
CA GLU A 264 12.66 14.75 -33.15
C GLU A 264 13.85 15.22 -32.29
N ASP A 265 14.88 15.79 -32.93
CA ASP A 265 16.04 16.36 -32.25
C ASP A 265 15.70 17.64 -31.46
N ALA A 266 14.68 18.41 -31.89
CA ALA A 266 14.21 19.58 -31.17
C ALA A 266 13.43 19.20 -29.90
N ILE A 267 12.49 18.25 -29.97
CA ILE A 267 11.72 17.75 -28.81
C ILE A 267 12.63 17.02 -27.81
N SER A 268 13.62 16.29 -28.33
CA SER A 268 14.67 15.59 -27.58
C SER A 268 15.54 16.52 -26.73
N ASN A 269 15.88 17.71 -27.25
CA ASN A 269 16.74 18.69 -26.57
C ASN A 269 16.00 19.61 -25.57
N LEU A 270 14.67 19.69 -25.66
CA LEU A 270 13.86 20.55 -24.79
C LEU A 270 13.37 19.83 -23.52
N SER A 271 13.40 18.51 -23.48
CA SER A 271 12.84 17.72 -22.38
C SER A 271 13.82 17.52 -21.21
N VAL A 272 13.31 17.43 -19.98
CA VAL A 272 14.09 16.95 -18.83
C VAL A 272 14.02 15.43 -18.78
N ARG A 273 15.17 14.76 -18.81
CA ARG A 273 15.28 13.29 -18.76
C ARG A 273 15.78 12.84 -17.39
N VAL A 274 14.93 12.12 -16.66
CA VAL A 274 15.27 11.49 -15.39
C VAL A 274 15.74 10.07 -15.67
N LYS A 275 17.04 9.82 -15.51
CA LYS A 275 17.63 8.49 -15.69
C LYS A 275 17.34 7.59 -14.50
N LEU A 276 16.84 6.40 -14.78
CA LEU A 276 16.52 5.37 -13.82
C LEU A 276 17.38 4.13 -14.09
N SER A 277 18.03 3.64 -13.05
CA SER A 277 18.74 2.36 -13.08
C SER A 277 18.21 1.50 -11.95
N LEU A 278 17.85 0.24 -12.25
CA LEU A 278 17.46 -0.75 -11.27
C LEU A 278 18.41 -1.94 -11.36
N THR A 279 19.06 -2.31 -10.25
CA THR A 279 19.80 -3.57 -10.16
C THR A 279 18.91 -4.65 -9.54
N VAL A 280 18.54 -5.64 -10.34
CA VAL A 280 17.83 -6.84 -9.88
C VAL A 280 18.83 -7.86 -9.33
N TRP A 281 18.63 -8.25 -8.08
CA TRP A 281 19.52 -9.16 -7.36
C TRP A 281 19.25 -10.62 -7.64
N ASP A 282 20.30 -11.44 -7.50
CA ASP A 282 20.24 -12.89 -7.71
C ASP A 282 19.74 -13.64 -6.47
N PHE A 283 18.63 -13.19 -5.92
CA PHE A 283 17.80 -13.96 -5.00
C PHE A 283 16.35 -13.48 -5.08
N VAL A 284 15.46 -14.28 -4.52
CA VAL A 284 14.01 -14.07 -4.57
C VAL A 284 13.52 -13.94 -3.13
N ILE A 285 12.72 -12.92 -2.85
CA ILE A 285 11.97 -12.87 -1.59
C ILE A 285 10.69 -13.73 -1.72
N PRO A 286 10.31 -14.49 -0.69
CA PRO A 286 9.28 -15.53 -0.82
C PRO A 286 7.93 -14.96 -1.24
N THR A 287 7.14 -15.74 -1.99
CA THR A 287 5.78 -15.35 -2.40
C THR A 287 4.83 -15.33 -1.20
N THR A 288 4.91 -16.35 -0.34
CA THR A 288 4.24 -16.33 0.95
C THR A 288 5.06 -15.50 1.94
N PRO A 289 4.50 -14.43 2.53
CA PRO A 289 5.19 -13.66 3.56
C PRO A 289 5.64 -14.55 4.73
N SER A 290 6.87 -14.37 5.20
CA SER A 290 7.42 -15.07 6.37
C SER A 290 6.78 -14.61 7.68
N LEU A 291 6.25 -13.38 7.70
CA LEU A 291 5.48 -12.81 8.80
C LEU A 291 4.00 -12.76 8.40
N PRO A 292 3.08 -13.45 9.10
CA PRO A 292 1.65 -13.26 8.91
C PRO A 292 1.25 -11.87 9.41
N ALA A 293 1.16 -10.92 8.48
CA ALA A 293 0.71 -9.56 8.72
C ALA A 293 -0.77 -9.44 8.32
N VAL A 294 -1.67 -9.51 9.30
CA VAL A 294 -3.12 -9.51 9.07
C VAL A 294 -3.72 -8.11 9.24
N PHE A 295 -4.57 -7.68 8.31
CA PHE A 295 -5.13 -6.33 8.31
C PHE A 295 -6.65 -6.38 8.18
N GLY A 296 -7.34 -5.70 9.10
CA GLY A 296 -8.79 -5.64 9.14
C GLY A 296 -9.37 -4.75 8.05
N ILE A 297 -10.45 -5.22 7.42
CA ILE A 297 -11.23 -4.51 6.41
C ILE A 297 -12.68 -4.47 6.88
N SER A 298 -13.16 -3.29 7.25
CA SER A 298 -14.52 -3.11 7.74
C SER A 298 -15.51 -3.33 6.59
N ASP A 299 -16.30 -4.40 6.67
CA ASP A 299 -17.32 -4.72 5.67
C ASP A 299 -18.46 -3.70 5.65
N THR A 300 -18.84 -3.19 6.83
CA THR A 300 -19.81 -2.11 7.02
C THR A 300 -19.40 -0.82 6.34
N VAL A 301 -18.10 -0.54 6.25
CA VAL A 301 -17.62 0.67 5.56
C VAL A 301 -17.68 0.48 4.04
N ILE A 302 -17.50 -0.75 3.55
CA ILE A 302 -17.72 -1.07 2.14
C ILE A 302 -19.22 -0.93 1.82
N GLU A 303 -20.10 -1.49 2.64
CA GLU A 303 -21.56 -1.35 2.52
C GLU A 303 -21.98 0.12 2.47
N ASP A 304 -21.58 0.90 3.47
CA ASP A 304 -21.96 2.31 3.59
C ASP A 304 -21.43 3.14 2.40
N ARG A 305 -20.14 3.04 2.10
CA ARG A 305 -19.48 3.86 1.07
C ARG A 305 -19.99 3.56 -0.33
N PHE A 306 -20.13 2.28 -0.66
CA PHE A 306 -20.48 1.84 -2.01
C PHE A 306 -21.97 1.59 -2.19
N GLY A 307 -22.77 1.73 -1.12
CA GLY A 307 -24.23 1.53 -1.16
C GLY A 307 -24.61 0.09 -1.53
N VAL A 308 -23.75 -0.88 -1.20
CA VAL A 308 -23.98 -2.29 -1.51
C VAL A 308 -24.71 -2.97 -0.37
N GLU A 309 -25.70 -3.80 -0.69
CA GLU A 309 -26.50 -4.51 0.31
C GLU A 309 -25.74 -5.75 0.81
N HIS A 310 -25.67 -5.94 2.14
CA HIS A 310 -25.00 -7.07 2.75
C HIS A 310 -25.52 -8.41 2.22
N GLY A 311 -24.62 -9.27 1.73
CA GLY A 311 -24.97 -10.57 1.14
C GLY A 311 -25.46 -10.53 -0.32
N SER A 312 -25.55 -9.35 -0.95
CA SER A 312 -25.81 -9.21 -2.40
C SER A 312 -24.59 -9.63 -3.24
N SER A 313 -24.80 -9.89 -4.53
CA SER A 313 -23.72 -10.18 -5.49
C SER A 313 -22.66 -9.07 -5.54
N GLU A 314 -23.10 -7.82 -5.48
CA GLU A 314 -22.28 -6.62 -5.52
C GLU A 314 -21.40 -6.53 -4.27
N TRP A 315 -21.95 -6.90 -3.11
CA TRP A 315 -21.19 -6.98 -1.86
C TRP A 315 -20.09 -8.04 -1.92
N TYR A 316 -20.40 -9.27 -2.38
CA TYR A 316 -19.39 -10.32 -2.57
C TYR A 316 -18.28 -9.87 -3.54
N ASN A 317 -18.65 -9.25 -4.66
CA ASN A 317 -17.70 -8.73 -5.65
C ASN A 317 -16.81 -7.63 -5.07
N ALA A 318 -17.38 -6.71 -4.28
CA ALA A 318 -16.63 -5.64 -3.63
C ALA A 318 -15.61 -6.21 -2.63
N LEU A 319 -16.00 -7.20 -1.82
CA LEU A 319 -15.08 -7.87 -0.90
C LEU A 319 -13.96 -8.60 -1.66
N GLU A 320 -14.28 -9.36 -2.71
CA GLU A 320 -13.29 -10.05 -3.53
C GLU A 320 -12.28 -9.11 -4.18
N GLN A 321 -12.74 -7.97 -4.70
CA GLN A 321 -11.88 -6.95 -5.29
C GLN A 321 -10.87 -6.41 -4.26
N HIS A 322 -11.34 -6.06 -3.06
CA HIS A 322 -10.49 -5.56 -1.98
C HIS A 322 -9.49 -6.62 -1.51
N PHE A 323 -9.93 -7.86 -1.34
CA PHE A 323 -9.07 -8.99 -0.99
C PHE A 323 -7.93 -9.14 -2.01
N LYS A 324 -8.27 -9.27 -3.30
CA LYS A 324 -7.28 -9.47 -4.38
C LYS A 324 -6.32 -8.29 -4.50
N TRP A 325 -6.83 -7.07 -4.35
CA TRP A 325 -6.02 -5.86 -4.42
C TRP A 325 -5.02 -5.76 -3.28
N LEU A 326 -5.37 -6.18 -2.05
CA LEU A 326 -4.49 -6.10 -0.88
C LEU A 326 -3.36 -7.13 -0.88
N LEU A 327 -3.54 -8.30 -1.51
CA LEU A 327 -2.52 -9.35 -1.56
C LEU A 327 -1.20 -8.90 -2.18
N GLN A 328 -1.21 -7.90 -3.07
CA GLN A 328 0.01 -7.35 -3.67
C GLN A 328 0.92 -6.63 -2.65
N TYR A 329 0.37 -6.25 -1.49
CA TYR A 329 1.10 -5.54 -0.43
C TYR A 329 1.66 -6.51 0.64
N ARG A 330 1.69 -7.82 0.36
CA ARG A 330 2.14 -8.86 1.31
C ARG A 330 1.31 -8.88 2.61
N ILE A 331 0.08 -8.40 2.52
CA ILE A 331 -0.89 -8.34 3.61
C ILE A 331 -1.83 -9.53 3.50
N SER A 332 -2.21 -10.09 4.66
CA SER A 332 -3.28 -11.08 4.77
C SER A 332 -4.59 -10.41 5.22
N PRO A 333 -5.45 -9.97 4.30
CA PRO A 333 -6.67 -9.25 4.66
C PRO A 333 -7.68 -10.17 5.37
N TYR A 334 -8.35 -9.63 6.38
CA TYR A 334 -9.56 -10.20 6.96
C TYR A 334 -10.66 -9.15 7.00
N PHE A 335 -11.88 -9.54 6.68
CA PHE A 335 -13.05 -8.69 6.86
C PHE A 335 -13.49 -8.74 8.31
N CYS A 336 -14.01 -7.61 8.82
CA CYS A 336 -14.40 -7.51 10.22
C CYS A 336 -15.65 -6.66 10.43
N ARG A 337 -16.45 -7.08 11.41
CA ARG A 337 -17.59 -6.36 11.95
C ARG A 337 -17.53 -6.41 13.48
N TRP A 338 -17.43 -5.26 14.12
CA TRP A 338 -17.52 -5.14 15.58
C TRP A 338 -19.00 -5.20 16.01
N GLY A 339 -19.27 -6.03 16.99
CA GLY A 339 -20.54 -6.11 17.71
C GLY A 339 -20.45 -5.49 19.10
N ASP A 340 -21.43 -5.80 19.95
CA ASP A 340 -21.47 -5.26 21.31
C ASP A 340 -20.29 -5.76 22.15
N SER A 341 -19.76 -4.87 23.00
CA SER A 341 -18.69 -5.14 23.96
C SER A 341 -17.40 -5.68 23.32
N MET A 342 -16.98 -5.12 22.18
CA MET A 342 -15.76 -5.47 21.46
C MET A 342 -15.70 -6.91 20.92
N ARG A 343 -16.85 -7.60 20.87
CA ARG A 343 -16.95 -8.86 20.11
C ARG A 343 -16.73 -8.57 18.65
N VAL A 344 -15.98 -9.44 17.97
CA VAL A 344 -15.67 -9.28 16.55
C VAL A 344 -16.11 -10.50 15.76
N LEU A 345 -16.80 -10.25 14.65
CA LEU A 345 -16.97 -11.23 13.60
C LEU A 345 -15.89 -10.97 12.55
N THR A 346 -14.98 -11.93 12.39
CA THR A 346 -13.88 -11.82 11.41
C THR A 346 -13.86 -13.00 10.46
N TYR A 347 -13.56 -12.75 9.20
CA TYR A 347 -13.51 -13.78 8.17
C TYR A 347 -12.66 -13.32 6.99
N THR A 348 -11.87 -14.19 6.38
CA THR A 348 -11.16 -13.85 5.15
C THR A 348 -11.98 -14.17 3.90
N SER A 349 -12.77 -15.25 3.91
CA SER A 349 -13.73 -15.55 2.83
C SER A 349 -15.15 -15.23 3.30
N PRO A 350 -15.95 -14.45 2.53
CA PRO A 350 -17.36 -14.25 2.84
C PRO A 350 -18.23 -15.47 2.48
N TRP A 351 -17.70 -16.43 1.73
CA TRP A 351 -18.41 -17.66 1.40
C TRP A 351 -18.19 -18.75 2.45
N PRO A 352 -19.14 -19.70 2.60
CA PRO A 352 -18.92 -20.89 3.43
C PRO A 352 -17.76 -21.77 2.93
N ALA A 353 -17.23 -22.63 3.78
CA ALA A 353 -16.08 -23.48 3.51
C ALA A 353 -16.30 -24.50 2.38
N ASP A 354 -17.54 -24.92 2.13
CA ASP A 354 -17.89 -25.83 1.01
C ASP A 354 -17.94 -25.13 -0.36
N HIS A 355 -17.91 -23.80 -0.38
CA HIS A 355 -17.95 -23.03 -1.62
C HIS A 355 -16.56 -22.96 -2.26
N PRO A 356 -16.42 -23.18 -3.59
CA PRO A 356 -15.12 -23.18 -4.27
C PRO A 356 -14.35 -21.86 -4.14
N LYS A 357 -15.05 -20.72 -4.03
CA LYS A 357 -14.41 -19.41 -3.79
C LYS A 357 -13.65 -19.34 -2.47
N SER A 358 -14.10 -20.03 -1.43
CA SER A 358 -13.37 -20.06 -0.15
C SER A 358 -12.01 -20.75 -0.31
N ASP A 359 -11.97 -21.84 -1.07
CA ASP A 359 -10.71 -22.52 -1.40
C ASP A 359 -9.79 -21.63 -2.26
N GLU A 360 -10.34 -20.88 -3.23
CA GLU A 360 -9.59 -19.88 -4.03
C GLU A 360 -8.90 -18.85 -3.12
N PHE A 361 -9.61 -18.33 -2.11
CA PHE A 361 -9.06 -17.35 -1.18
C PHE A 361 -7.97 -17.97 -0.29
N PHE A 362 -8.30 -19.07 0.39
CA PHE A 362 -7.42 -19.65 1.41
C PHE A 362 -6.16 -20.32 0.83
N SER A 363 -6.23 -20.79 -0.42
CA SER A 363 -5.11 -21.42 -1.10
C SER A 363 -4.13 -20.44 -1.76
N ASP A 364 -4.47 -19.14 -1.89
CA ASP A 364 -3.58 -18.15 -2.51
C ASP A 364 -2.21 -18.15 -1.80
N PRO A 365 -1.09 -18.31 -2.54
CA PRO A 365 0.23 -18.38 -1.94
C PRO A 365 0.68 -17.07 -1.30
N ARG A 366 0.11 -15.92 -1.68
CA ARG A 366 0.43 -14.61 -1.08
C ARG A 366 -0.23 -14.42 0.28
N LEU A 367 -1.24 -15.24 0.61
CA LEU A 367 -1.93 -15.23 1.89
C LEU A 367 -1.18 -16.08 2.92
N ALA A 368 -0.67 -15.44 3.98
CA ALA A 368 0.11 -16.10 5.03
C ALA A 368 -0.76 -16.69 6.15
N ALA A 369 -1.84 -16.00 6.51
CA ALA A 369 -2.83 -16.42 7.51
C ALA A 369 -4.24 -16.02 7.07
N TYR A 370 -5.27 -16.70 7.59
CA TYR A 370 -6.66 -16.33 7.30
C TYR A 370 -7.60 -16.52 8.49
N ALA A 371 -8.54 -15.60 8.64
CA ALA A 371 -9.55 -15.64 9.68
C ALA A 371 -10.72 -16.55 9.27
N VAL A 372 -11.13 -17.42 10.20
CA VAL A 372 -12.32 -18.28 10.05
C VAL A 372 -13.48 -17.67 10.84
N PRO A 373 -14.67 -17.51 10.24
CA PRO A 373 -15.83 -16.99 10.95
C PRO A 373 -16.29 -17.97 12.04
N HIS A 374 -16.52 -17.46 13.26
CA HIS A 374 -17.09 -18.25 14.36
C HIS A 374 -18.64 -18.37 14.27
N SER A 375 -19.27 -17.59 13.39
CA SER A 375 -20.72 -17.59 13.13
C SER A 375 -20.97 -17.24 11.66
N PRO A 376 -22.14 -17.58 11.09
CA PRO A 376 -22.41 -17.32 9.67
C PRO A 376 -22.22 -15.86 9.29
N VAL A 377 -21.41 -15.61 8.26
CA VAL A 377 -21.13 -14.25 7.75
C VAL A 377 -22.42 -13.58 7.26
N VAL A 378 -23.23 -14.33 6.51
CA VAL A 378 -24.57 -13.94 6.09
C VAL A 378 -25.56 -14.85 6.80
N SER A 379 -26.53 -14.26 7.52
CA SER A 379 -27.55 -15.00 8.27
C SER A 379 -28.24 -16.07 7.42
N ARG A 380 -28.22 -17.31 7.91
CA ARG A 380 -28.95 -18.45 7.34
C ARG A 380 -29.87 -19.04 8.41
N ASN A 381 -30.87 -19.81 8.00
CA ASN A 381 -31.81 -20.52 8.90
C ASN A 381 -31.16 -21.67 9.70
N GLU A 382 -29.83 -21.79 9.72
CA GLU A 382 -29.08 -22.83 10.43
C GLU A 382 -28.65 -22.33 11.82
N ALA A 383 -28.62 -23.23 12.80
CA ALA A 383 -28.08 -22.90 14.12
C ALA A 383 -26.56 -22.64 14.02
N ALA A 384 -26.06 -21.59 14.68
CA ALA A 384 -24.66 -21.16 14.57
C ALA A 384 -23.63 -22.26 14.94
N LYS A 385 -23.99 -23.18 15.85
CA LYS A 385 -23.13 -24.31 16.24
C LYS A 385 -22.97 -25.33 15.10
N ASP A 386 -24.05 -25.66 14.42
CA ASP A 386 -24.05 -26.63 13.31
C ASP A 386 -23.24 -26.07 12.13
N TYR A 387 -23.33 -24.76 11.89
CA TYR A 387 -22.51 -24.06 10.91
C TYR A 387 -21.01 -24.15 11.23
N LEU A 388 -20.60 -23.72 12.43
CA LEU A 388 -19.18 -23.69 12.80
C LEU A 388 -18.54 -25.07 12.75
N GLN A 389 -19.25 -26.10 13.24
CA GLN A 389 -18.77 -27.48 13.18
C GLN A 389 -18.52 -27.91 11.72
N LYS A 390 -19.50 -27.66 10.83
CA LYS A 390 -19.38 -27.98 9.40
C LYS A 390 -18.20 -27.26 8.74
N GLU A 391 -18.04 -25.97 8.99
CA GLU A 391 -16.93 -25.18 8.44
C GLU A 391 -15.57 -25.77 8.84
N VAL A 392 -15.41 -26.08 10.13
CA VAL A 392 -14.19 -26.67 10.69
C VAL A 392 -13.92 -28.06 10.10
N GLU A 393 -14.92 -28.93 10.03
CA GLU A 393 -14.78 -30.28 9.47
C GLU A 393 -14.28 -30.24 8.02
N ILE A 394 -14.78 -29.30 7.21
CA ILE A 394 -14.33 -29.12 5.83
C ILE A 394 -12.90 -28.58 5.79
N LEU A 395 -12.65 -27.47 6.49
CA LEU A 395 -11.37 -26.77 6.41
C LEU A 395 -10.19 -27.61 6.90
N ARG A 396 -10.39 -28.47 7.92
CA ARG A 396 -9.35 -29.38 8.42
C ARG A 396 -8.88 -30.41 7.41
N THR A 397 -9.70 -30.72 6.40
CA THR A 397 -9.28 -31.62 5.30
C THR A 397 -8.34 -30.93 4.31
N LYS A 398 -8.21 -29.60 4.38
CA LYS A 398 -7.45 -28.79 3.43
C LYS A 398 -6.03 -28.55 3.92
N SER A 399 -5.08 -28.54 2.98
CA SER A 399 -3.66 -28.30 3.24
C SER A 399 -3.36 -26.90 3.78
N HIS A 400 -4.25 -25.94 3.53
CA HIS A 400 -4.13 -24.57 4.02
C HIS A 400 -4.66 -24.39 5.45
N TRP A 401 -5.24 -25.41 6.10
CA TRP A 401 -5.76 -25.32 7.49
C TRP A 401 -4.75 -24.74 8.48
N LYS A 402 -3.47 -25.07 8.31
CA LYS A 402 -2.36 -24.54 9.12
C LYS A 402 -2.24 -23.00 9.10
N LYS A 403 -2.85 -22.32 8.13
CA LYS A 403 -2.91 -20.85 8.02
C LYS A 403 -4.12 -20.26 8.76
N ALA A 404 -5.10 -21.09 9.14
CA ALA A 404 -6.34 -20.66 9.77
C ALA A 404 -6.10 -20.14 11.20
N TYR A 405 -6.88 -19.14 11.59
CA TYR A 405 -7.05 -18.73 12.98
C TYR A 405 -8.48 -18.22 13.21
N PHE A 406 -8.90 -18.21 14.47
CA PHE A 406 -10.16 -17.62 14.91
C PHE A 406 -9.86 -16.36 15.71
N TYR A 407 -10.41 -15.22 15.30
CA TYR A 407 -10.35 -13.98 16.07
C TYR A 407 -11.73 -13.65 16.61
N LEU A 408 -11.88 -13.78 17.93
CA LEU A 408 -13.19 -13.87 18.59
C LEU A 408 -13.56 -12.60 19.37
N TRP A 409 -12.56 -11.96 19.97
CA TRP A 409 -12.75 -10.84 20.88
C TRP A 409 -11.58 -9.88 20.79
N ASP A 410 -11.89 -8.59 20.66
CA ASP A 410 -10.91 -7.52 20.60
C ASP A 410 -10.73 -6.90 22.00
N GLU A 411 -9.51 -6.91 22.54
CA GLU A 411 -9.12 -6.26 23.81
C GLU A 411 -10.09 -6.49 25.00
N PRO A 412 -10.27 -7.73 25.50
CA PRO A 412 -11.11 -7.98 26.66
C PRO A 412 -10.56 -7.26 27.92
N LEU A 413 -11.45 -6.62 28.68
CA LEU A 413 -11.10 -5.70 29.78
C LEU A 413 -11.48 -6.21 31.18
N ASN A 414 -12.39 -7.19 31.28
CA ASN A 414 -12.90 -7.68 32.56
C ASN A 414 -13.09 -9.21 32.54
N MET A 415 -13.23 -9.80 33.74
CA MET A 415 -13.27 -11.25 33.90
C MET A 415 -14.41 -11.90 33.10
N GLU A 416 -15.58 -11.26 33.03
CA GLU A 416 -16.72 -11.78 32.26
C GLU A 416 -16.40 -11.91 30.76
N GLN A 417 -15.73 -10.91 30.18
CA GLN A 417 -15.31 -10.93 28.77
C GLN A 417 -14.25 -12.01 28.52
N TYR A 418 -13.28 -12.12 29.43
CA TYR A 418 -12.25 -13.16 29.39
C TYR A 418 -12.86 -14.57 29.48
N GLU A 419 -13.79 -14.81 30.41
CA GLU A 419 -14.51 -16.09 30.54
C GLU A 419 -15.36 -16.38 29.29
N SER A 420 -16.01 -15.37 28.72
CA SER A 420 -16.80 -15.50 27.50
C SER A 420 -15.94 -15.91 26.29
N LEU A 421 -14.75 -15.32 26.15
CA LEU A 421 -13.76 -15.73 25.15
C LEU A 421 -13.33 -17.19 25.36
N CYS A 422 -12.99 -17.59 26.59
CA CYS A 422 -12.62 -18.97 26.91
C CYS A 422 -13.75 -19.97 26.57
N ASN A 423 -15.00 -19.60 26.81
CA ASN A 423 -16.16 -20.43 26.47
C ASN A 423 -16.33 -20.60 24.95
N LEU A 424 -16.17 -19.53 24.17
CA LEU A 424 -16.22 -19.60 22.71
C LEU A 424 -15.08 -20.46 22.14
N ALA A 425 -13.85 -20.23 22.63
CA ALA A 425 -12.68 -21.01 22.25
C ALA A 425 -12.84 -22.50 22.59
N SER A 426 -13.36 -22.82 23.79
CA SER A 426 -13.67 -24.21 24.18
C SER A 426 -14.63 -24.89 23.22
N GLY A 427 -15.63 -24.16 22.71
CA GLY A 427 -16.56 -24.65 21.70
C GLY A 427 -15.88 -25.02 20.37
N ILE A 428 -14.87 -24.25 19.95
CA ILE A 428 -14.06 -24.54 18.76
C ILE A 428 -13.15 -25.75 19.01
N HIS A 429 -12.43 -25.74 20.14
CA HIS A 429 -11.48 -26.80 20.51
C HIS A 429 -12.14 -28.16 20.74
N ALA A 430 -13.44 -28.19 21.06
CA ALA A 430 -14.20 -29.43 21.16
C ALA A 430 -14.21 -30.26 19.86
N TYR A 431 -14.12 -29.60 18.69
CA TYR A 431 -14.12 -30.26 17.37
C TYR A 431 -12.76 -30.13 16.65
N ALA A 432 -11.98 -29.10 16.98
CA ALA A 432 -10.64 -28.86 16.45
C ALA A 432 -9.65 -28.48 17.57
N PRO A 433 -9.08 -29.46 18.29
CA PRO A 433 -8.09 -29.22 19.34
C PRO A 433 -6.83 -28.50 18.83
N ASP A 434 -6.56 -28.59 17.52
CA ASP A 434 -5.44 -27.95 16.83
C ASP A 434 -5.77 -26.54 16.29
N ALA A 435 -6.99 -26.04 16.48
CA ALA A 435 -7.38 -24.71 16.03
C ALA A 435 -6.65 -23.61 16.81
N ARG A 436 -6.14 -22.61 16.08
CA ARG A 436 -5.50 -21.44 16.68
C ARG A 436 -6.53 -20.35 16.95
N VAL A 437 -6.62 -19.91 18.20
CA VAL A 437 -7.41 -18.73 18.59
C VAL A 437 -6.47 -17.55 18.82
N LEU A 438 -6.82 -16.40 18.24
CA LEU A 438 -6.13 -15.12 18.41
C LEU A 438 -6.88 -14.25 19.43
N THR A 439 -6.12 -13.65 20.34
CA THR A 439 -6.64 -12.68 21.31
C THR A 439 -5.76 -11.44 21.31
N THR A 440 -6.32 -10.28 21.01
CA THR A 440 -5.66 -8.98 21.19
C THR A 440 -5.79 -8.51 22.64
N TYR A 441 -4.74 -7.94 23.21
CA TYR A 441 -4.80 -7.36 24.56
C TYR A 441 -3.65 -6.36 24.81
N TYR A 442 -3.93 -5.38 25.67
CA TYR A 442 -2.93 -4.45 26.22
C TYR A 442 -2.88 -4.46 27.76
N CYS A 443 -3.79 -5.20 28.41
CA CYS A 443 -3.85 -5.35 29.86
C CYS A 443 -4.51 -6.69 30.23
N GLY A 444 -4.35 -7.11 31.49
CA GLY A 444 -5.18 -8.18 32.07
C GLY A 444 -6.55 -7.66 32.56
N PRO A 445 -7.44 -8.54 33.05
CA PRO A 445 -8.76 -8.17 33.56
C PRO A 445 -8.66 -7.12 34.68
N GLY A 446 -9.34 -5.98 34.50
CA GLY A 446 -9.23 -4.83 35.40
C GLY A 446 -10.01 -4.98 36.72
N ASP A 447 -11.07 -5.77 36.71
CA ASP A 447 -11.93 -6.05 37.87
C ASP A 447 -11.42 -7.20 38.75
N ALA A 448 -10.60 -8.08 38.19
CA ALA A 448 -9.93 -9.16 38.91
C ALA A 448 -8.48 -9.34 38.41
N PRO A 449 -7.56 -8.43 38.79
CA PRO A 449 -6.19 -8.46 38.31
C PRO A 449 -5.47 -9.79 38.59
N LEU A 450 -4.73 -10.28 37.60
CA LEU A 450 -4.02 -11.56 37.66
C LEU A 450 -2.73 -11.50 38.49
N ALA A 451 -2.26 -10.28 38.79
CA ALA A 451 -1.07 -10.01 39.59
C ALA A 451 -1.18 -8.63 40.27
N PRO A 452 -0.30 -8.33 41.24
CA PRO A 452 -0.37 -7.08 42.02
C PRO A 452 -0.20 -5.79 41.21
N THR A 453 0.59 -5.82 40.14
CA THR A 453 0.82 -4.65 39.27
C THR A 453 0.14 -4.81 37.91
N PRO A 454 -0.27 -3.70 37.24
CA PRO A 454 -0.90 -3.77 35.92
C PRO A 454 -0.03 -4.49 34.88
N PHE A 455 1.27 -4.25 34.90
CA PHE A 455 2.21 -4.87 33.96
C PHE A 455 2.41 -6.37 34.24
N GLU A 456 2.54 -6.78 35.51
CA GLU A 456 2.57 -8.22 35.82
C GLU A 456 1.24 -8.89 35.45
N SER A 457 0.11 -8.20 35.63
CA SER A 457 -1.21 -8.72 35.24
C SER A 457 -1.27 -8.96 33.73
N PHE A 458 -0.75 -8.02 32.93
CA PHE A 458 -0.56 -8.17 31.49
C PHE A 458 0.31 -9.39 31.15
N LEU A 459 1.46 -9.57 31.80
CA LEU A 459 2.34 -10.73 31.58
C LEU A 459 1.68 -12.07 31.93
N LYS A 460 0.69 -12.10 32.83
CA LYS A 460 -0.01 -13.34 33.22
C LYS A 460 -1.19 -13.70 32.32
N VAL A 461 -1.56 -12.85 31.36
CA VAL A 461 -2.65 -13.14 30.42
C VAL A 461 -2.44 -14.46 29.65
N PRO A 462 -1.25 -14.77 29.09
CA PRO A 462 -1.03 -16.05 28.43
C PRO A 462 -1.30 -17.26 29.33
N LYS A 463 -0.81 -17.23 30.57
CA LYS A 463 -1.07 -18.30 31.52
C LYS A 463 -2.54 -18.46 31.84
N PHE A 464 -3.27 -17.35 31.96
CA PHE A 464 -4.70 -17.35 32.28
C PHE A 464 -5.55 -17.87 31.11
N LEU A 465 -5.20 -17.50 29.88
CA LEU A 465 -5.94 -17.89 28.68
C LEU A 465 -5.64 -19.33 28.22
N ARG A 466 -4.64 -20.01 28.74
CA ARG A 466 -4.38 -21.42 28.40
C ARG A 466 -5.52 -22.35 28.86
N PRO A 467 -5.92 -23.34 28.03
CA PRO A 467 -5.42 -23.68 26.69
C PRO A 467 -6.19 -22.99 25.54
N HIS A 468 -7.01 -21.99 25.84
CA HIS A 468 -8.00 -21.41 24.94
C HIS A 468 -7.43 -20.49 23.85
N THR A 469 -6.24 -19.92 24.04
CA THR A 469 -5.58 -19.03 23.07
C THR A 469 -4.24 -19.60 22.62
N GLN A 470 -3.92 -19.46 21.33
CA GLN A 470 -2.64 -19.87 20.73
C GLN A 470 -1.86 -18.68 20.17
N ILE A 471 -2.55 -17.63 19.74
CA ILE A 471 -1.93 -16.42 19.21
C ILE A 471 -2.20 -15.27 20.18
N TYR A 472 -1.16 -14.88 20.92
CA TYR A 472 -1.21 -13.78 21.88
C TYR A 472 -0.77 -12.51 21.18
N CYS A 473 -1.72 -11.62 20.88
CA CYS A 473 -1.46 -10.41 20.11
C CYS A 473 -1.42 -9.18 21.04
N THR A 474 -0.24 -8.63 21.29
CA THR A 474 -0.04 -7.57 22.29
C THR A 474 0.19 -6.20 21.68
N SER A 475 -0.31 -5.14 22.31
CA SER A 475 -0.04 -3.77 21.85
C SER A 475 1.42 -3.39 22.06
N GLU A 476 2.05 -2.84 21.03
CA GLU A 476 3.42 -2.29 21.12
C GLU A 476 3.52 -1.09 22.08
N TRP A 477 2.39 -0.44 22.38
CA TRP A 477 2.32 0.65 23.35
C TRP A 477 2.69 0.21 24.76
N VAL A 478 2.33 -1.01 25.15
CA VAL A 478 2.59 -1.54 26.51
C VAL A 478 4.09 -1.62 26.79
N PHE A 479 4.88 -1.98 25.78
CA PHE A 479 6.34 -2.07 25.91
C PHE A 479 7.00 -0.69 25.92
N GLY A 480 6.42 0.29 25.22
CA GLY A 480 7.05 1.59 25.03
C GLY A 480 8.50 1.43 24.56
N ASN A 481 9.44 2.04 25.27
CA ASN A 481 10.89 1.96 24.99
C ASN A 481 11.62 0.82 25.75
N ARG A 482 10.88 -0.06 26.44
CA ARG A 482 11.43 -1.09 27.33
C ARG A 482 11.58 -2.43 26.61
N GLU A 483 12.50 -2.48 25.66
CA GLU A 483 12.83 -3.72 24.91
C GLU A 483 13.29 -4.86 25.84
N ASP A 484 13.83 -4.53 27.02
CA ASP A 484 14.24 -5.52 28.02
C ASP A 484 13.08 -6.35 28.57
N LEU A 485 11.84 -5.90 28.42
CA LEU A 485 10.63 -6.60 28.87
C LEU A 485 10.15 -7.67 27.89
N VAL A 486 10.66 -7.66 26.65
CA VAL A 486 10.31 -8.66 25.63
C VAL A 486 10.65 -10.07 26.10
N LYS A 487 11.79 -10.24 26.79
CA LYS A 487 12.18 -11.53 27.37
C LYS A 487 11.17 -12.06 28.39
N ASP A 488 10.49 -11.17 29.11
CA ASP A 488 9.53 -11.54 30.14
C ASP A 488 8.24 -12.06 29.48
N VAL A 489 7.80 -11.42 28.38
CA VAL A 489 6.71 -11.94 27.53
C VAL A 489 7.05 -13.31 26.97
N ILE A 490 8.22 -13.44 26.34
CA ILE A 490 8.67 -14.72 25.75
C ILE A 490 8.74 -15.81 26.82
N SER A 491 9.18 -15.49 28.03
CA SER A 491 9.27 -16.46 29.14
C SER A 491 7.92 -16.96 29.63
N GLU A 492 6.85 -16.20 29.42
CA GLU A 492 5.49 -16.61 29.80
C GLU A 492 4.84 -17.48 28.72
N LEU A 493 5.40 -17.56 27.51
CA LEU A 493 4.90 -18.34 26.37
C LEU A 493 5.47 -19.77 26.33
N GLN A 494 4.67 -20.69 25.83
CA GLN A 494 5.01 -22.11 25.58
C GLN A 494 5.14 -22.34 24.07
N LEU A 495 6.24 -21.85 23.49
CA LEU A 495 6.50 -21.90 22.05
C LEU A 495 6.52 -23.34 21.52
N GLU A 496 7.01 -24.30 22.32
CA GLU A 496 7.00 -25.74 22.01
C GLU A 496 5.59 -26.33 21.86
N ASN A 497 4.58 -25.68 22.45
CA ASN A 497 3.17 -26.06 22.35
C ASN A 497 2.43 -25.31 21.22
N GLY A 498 3.17 -24.64 20.33
CA GLY A 498 2.61 -23.92 19.18
C GLY A 498 2.01 -22.56 19.53
N GLU A 499 2.38 -21.98 20.67
CA GLU A 499 2.01 -20.61 20.98
C GLU A 499 2.82 -19.59 20.19
N GLU A 500 2.16 -18.53 19.77
CA GLU A 500 2.70 -17.47 18.93
C GLU A 500 2.56 -16.12 19.64
N TRP A 501 3.52 -15.23 19.38
CA TRP A 501 3.49 -13.86 19.88
C TRP A 501 3.36 -12.90 18.71
N TRP A 502 2.21 -12.26 18.62
CA TRP A 502 1.96 -11.24 17.61
C TRP A 502 1.96 -9.86 18.27
N THR A 503 2.24 -8.82 17.49
CA THR A 503 2.12 -7.44 17.96
C THR A 503 1.14 -6.64 17.11
N TYR A 504 0.70 -5.49 17.63
CA TYR A 504 -0.08 -4.53 16.86
C TYR A 504 0.21 -3.09 17.29
N VAL A 505 -0.07 -2.18 16.37
CA VAL A 505 -0.18 -0.74 16.60
C VAL A 505 -1.61 -0.28 16.31
N CYS A 506 -2.01 0.84 16.91
CA CYS A 506 -3.33 1.46 16.74
C CYS A 506 -3.19 2.97 16.96
N MET A 507 -4.07 3.58 17.75
CA MET A 507 -3.94 4.96 18.22
C MET A 507 -2.62 5.23 18.96
N GLY A 508 -1.98 4.18 19.50
CA GLY A 508 -0.63 4.19 20.03
C GLY A 508 0.20 2.99 19.55
N PRO A 509 1.52 3.01 19.75
CA PRO A 509 2.29 4.12 20.34
C PRO A 509 2.38 5.33 19.38
N SER A 510 2.68 6.51 19.92
CA SER A 510 2.79 7.76 19.15
C SER A 510 4.25 8.21 19.02
N ASP A 511 4.52 9.24 18.23
CA ASP A 511 5.85 9.85 18.11
C ASP A 511 6.50 10.06 19.50
N PRO A 512 7.77 9.66 19.70
CA PRO A 512 8.76 9.25 18.70
C PRO A 512 8.74 7.75 18.31
N HIS A 513 7.76 6.97 18.74
CA HIS A 513 7.65 5.54 18.41
C HIS A 513 7.14 5.32 16.98
N PRO A 514 7.50 4.20 16.33
CA PRO A 514 7.00 3.89 15.00
C PRO A 514 5.51 3.55 15.03
N ASN A 515 4.76 4.08 14.06
CA ASN A 515 3.35 3.77 13.78
C ASN A 515 3.03 4.21 12.34
N TRP A 516 1.77 4.12 11.90
CA TRP A 516 1.28 4.50 10.56
C TRP A 516 0.32 5.69 10.57
N HIS A 517 0.51 6.61 11.52
CA HIS A 517 -0.23 7.87 11.52
C HIS A 517 0.18 8.72 10.31
N LEU A 518 -0.77 9.50 9.79
CA LEU A 518 -0.68 10.23 8.52
C LEU A 518 0.55 11.14 8.45
N GLY A 519 0.83 11.89 9.51
CA GLY A 519 1.93 12.86 9.57
C GLY A 519 3.32 12.28 9.79
N MET A 520 3.45 10.97 10.05
CA MET A 520 4.73 10.35 10.35
C MET A 520 5.63 10.22 9.12
N ARG A 521 6.94 10.14 9.35
CA ARG A 521 7.96 9.97 8.31
C ARG A 521 7.93 8.54 7.78
N GLY A 522 8.40 8.36 6.54
CA GLY A 522 8.41 7.02 5.94
C GLY A 522 9.33 6.01 6.62
N THR A 523 10.39 6.47 7.30
CA THR A 523 11.20 5.59 8.15
C THR A 523 10.46 5.12 9.39
N GLN A 524 9.61 5.96 10.00
CA GLN A 524 8.72 5.55 11.11
C GLN A 524 7.74 4.48 10.66
N HIS A 525 7.17 4.65 9.46
CA HIS A 525 6.25 3.67 8.88
C HIS A 525 6.92 2.29 8.69
N ARG A 526 8.16 2.26 8.19
CA ARG A 526 8.92 1.00 8.00
C ARG A 526 9.39 0.40 9.32
N ALA A 527 9.77 1.24 10.28
CA ALA A 527 10.33 0.83 11.57
C ALA A 527 9.39 -0.02 12.44
N VAL A 528 8.08 0.01 12.18
CA VAL A 528 7.13 -0.95 12.79
C VAL A 528 7.60 -2.39 12.52
N MET A 529 7.92 -2.73 11.27
CA MET A 529 8.34 -4.09 10.91
C MET A 529 9.76 -4.42 11.36
N TRP A 530 10.64 -3.41 11.47
CA TRP A 530 11.98 -3.60 12.04
C TRP A 530 11.90 -3.94 13.53
N ARG A 531 10.97 -3.30 14.26
CA ARG A 531 10.67 -3.61 15.66
C ARG A 531 10.18 -5.05 15.81
N VAL A 532 9.14 -5.43 15.05
CA VAL A 532 8.59 -6.80 15.07
C VAL A 532 9.69 -7.83 14.86
N TRP A 533 10.56 -7.60 13.87
CA TRP A 533 11.67 -8.50 13.59
C TRP A 533 12.70 -8.57 14.73
N LYS A 534 13.13 -7.41 15.26
CA LYS A 534 14.15 -7.31 16.31
C LYS A 534 13.67 -7.94 17.62
N GLU A 535 12.45 -7.62 18.02
CA GLU A 535 11.84 -8.11 19.27
C GLU A 535 11.44 -9.59 19.14
N GLY A 536 11.26 -10.12 17.92
CA GLY A 536 11.02 -11.53 17.67
C GLY A 536 9.53 -11.91 17.60
N GLY A 537 8.68 -10.95 17.23
CA GLY A 537 7.27 -11.21 16.93
C GLY A 537 7.11 -12.19 15.77
N THR A 538 6.16 -13.10 15.89
CA THR A 538 5.87 -14.16 14.91
C THR A 538 4.67 -13.84 14.03
N GLY A 539 4.02 -12.70 14.23
CA GLY A 539 2.96 -12.17 13.40
C GLY A 539 2.61 -10.73 13.77
N PHE A 540 1.75 -10.11 12.98
CA PHE A 540 1.35 -8.72 13.18
C PHE A 540 -0.12 -8.53 12.85
N LEU A 541 -0.83 -7.76 13.65
CA LEU A 541 -2.22 -7.39 13.40
C LEU A 541 -2.34 -5.87 13.23
N TYR A 542 -3.12 -5.43 12.24
CA TYR A 542 -3.60 -4.06 12.17
C TYR A 542 -5.13 -4.05 12.12
N TRP A 543 -5.74 -3.28 13.02
CA TRP A 543 -7.17 -3.38 13.31
C TRP A 543 -8.07 -2.98 12.13
N GLY A 544 -7.62 -2.06 11.26
CA GLY A 544 -8.44 -1.53 10.17
C GLY A 544 -7.62 -0.82 9.09
N ALA A 545 -7.95 -1.01 7.81
CA ALA A 545 -7.31 -0.30 6.70
C ALA A 545 -8.27 0.59 5.89
N ASN A 546 -9.58 0.53 6.13
CA ASN A 546 -10.61 1.34 5.48
C ASN A 546 -11.60 1.98 6.48
N CYS A 547 -11.22 2.14 7.74
CA CYS A 547 -12.09 2.61 8.81
C CYS A 547 -12.27 4.14 8.83
N TYR A 548 -12.67 4.74 7.70
CA TYR A 548 -13.07 6.15 7.63
C TYR A 548 -14.49 6.38 8.21
N GLU A 549 -14.92 7.64 8.32
CA GLU A 549 -16.30 7.99 8.69
C GLU A 549 -17.29 7.54 7.60
N LYS A 550 -18.53 7.26 8.02
CA LYS A 550 -19.62 6.90 7.13
C LYS A 550 -19.82 7.96 6.04
N ALA A 551 -20.07 7.51 4.83
CA ALA A 551 -20.45 8.35 3.72
C ALA A 551 -21.41 7.60 2.79
N THR A 552 -22.33 8.33 2.15
CA THR A 552 -23.46 7.75 1.41
C THR A 552 -23.22 7.58 -0.09
N VAL A 553 -22.11 8.09 -0.61
CA VAL A 553 -21.72 7.95 -2.02
C VAL A 553 -20.21 7.66 -2.11
N PRO A 554 -19.74 6.88 -3.10
CA PRO A 554 -18.32 6.53 -3.23
C PRO A 554 -17.38 7.72 -3.35
N SER A 555 -17.81 8.75 -4.09
CA SER A 555 -17.01 9.93 -4.44
C SER A 555 -16.99 11.03 -3.37
N ALA A 556 -17.72 10.87 -2.27
CA ALA A 556 -17.73 11.88 -1.21
C ALA A 556 -16.36 11.95 -0.51
N GLU A 557 -16.02 13.16 -0.07
CA GLU A 557 -14.75 13.49 0.61
C GLU A 557 -14.38 12.47 1.70
N ILE A 558 -13.08 12.21 1.82
CA ILE A 558 -12.52 11.33 2.84
C ILE A 558 -12.55 12.04 4.19
N ARG A 559 -13.19 11.42 5.19
CA ARG A 559 -13.22 11.90 6.57
C ARG A 559 -12.71 10.82 7.51
N PHE A 560 -11.67 11.10 8.27
CA PHE A 560 -11.18 10.17 9.29
C PHE A 560 -12.12 10.15 10.49
N ARG A 561 -12.24 8.98 11.14
CA ARG A 561 -13.05 8.84 12.35
C ARG A 561 -12.54 9.76 13.46
N ARG A 562 -13.47 10.43 14.15
CA ARG A 562 -13.16 11.26 15.32
C ARG A 562 -12.59 10.43 16.46
N GLY A 563 -11.68 11.03 17.22
CA GLY A 563 -11.06 10.40 18.40
C GLY A 563 -9.87 9.49 18.09
N LEU A 564 -9.52 9.31 16.82
CA LEU A 564 -8.32 8.58 16.41
C LEU A 564 -7.28 9.55 15.83
N PRO A 565 -5.98 9.25 15.97
CA PRO A 565 -4.93 9.97 15.25
C PRO A 565 -5.21 9.95 13.73
N PRO A 566 -4.98 11.06 13.00
CA PRO A 566 -5.17 11.08 11.56
C PRO A 566 -4.42 9.94 10.87
N GLY A 567 -5.12 9.22 10.00
CA GLY A 567 -4.57 8.06 9.28
C GLY A 567 -4.72 6.72 10.00
N ASP A 568 -4.91 6.68 11.33
CA ASP A 568 -5.12 5.41 12.02
C ASP A 568 -6.44 4.76 11.57
N GLY A 569 -6.36 3.47 11.19
CA GLY A 569 -7.48 2.74 10.62
C GLY A 569 -7.66 2.90 9.10
N VAL A 570 -6.86 3.73 8.42
CA VAL A 570 -7.05 4.05 6.98
C VAL A 570 -5.72 3.99 6.24
N LEU A 571 -5.55 3.05 5.32
CA LEU A 571 -4.31 2.84 4.53
C LEU A 571 -4.56 2.87 3.02
N TYR A 572 -5.80 2.92 2.59
CA TYR A 572 -6.15 3.13 1.19
C TYR A 572 -7.47 3.88 1.10
N TYR A 573 -7.76 4.36 -0.10
CA TYR A 573 -8.86 5.27 -0.36
C TYR A 573 -9.75 4.76 -1.50
N PRO A 574 -11.03 5.16 -1.54
CA PRO A 574 -11.91 4.88 -2.68
C PRO A 574 -11.40 5.62 -3.93
N GLY A 575 -11.31 4.93 -5.06
CA GLY A 575 -10.82 5.51 -6.32
C GLY A 575 -11.74 6.61 -6.87
N GLU A 576 -13.04 6.52 -6.58
CA GLU A 576 -14.07 7.45 -7.03
C GLU A 576 -13.94 8.85 -6.42
N VAL A 577 -13.14 9.00 -5.36
CA VAL A 577 -12.80 10.30 -4.78
C VAL A 577 -11.84 11.07 -5.69
N PHE A 578 -11.02 10.37 -6.47
CA PHE A 578 -9.95 10.96 -7.28
C PHE A 578 -10.16 10.85 -8.78
N SER A 579 -10.97 9.89 -9.23
CA SER A 579 -11.16 9.56 -10.64
C SER A 579 -12.51 8.87 -10.88
N SER A 580 -12.80 8.46 -12.11
CA SER A 580 -13.95 7.60 -12.42
C SER A 580 -13.72 6.11 -12.14
N SER A 581 -12.53 5.74 -11.62
CA SER A 581 -12.18 4.35 -11.34
C SER A 581 -12.72 3.89 -9.99
N SER A 582 -13.28 2.68 -9.94
CA SER A 582 -13.66 1.98 -8.71
C SER A 582 -12.54 1.14 -8.10
N GLN A 583 -11.31 1.27 -8.61
CA GLN A 583 -10.16 0.60 -8.00
C GLN A 583 -9.68 1.37 -6.76
N PRO A 584 -9.33 0.69 -5.66
CA PRO A 584 -8.74 1.35 -4.50
C PRO A 584 -7.46 2.11 -4.85
N VAL A 585 -7.30 3.27 -4.23
CA VAL A 585 -6.11 4.13 -4.32
C VAL A 585 -5.25 3.91 -3.09
N ALA A 586 -4.01 3.47 -3.29
CA ALA A 586 -3.07 3.23 -2.19
C ALA A 586 -2.68 4.54 -1.50
N SER A 587 -2.34 4.44 -0.21
CA SER A 587 -1.60 5.51 0.46
C SER A 587 -0.08 5.31 0.32
N LEU A 588 0.69 6.38 0.52
CA LEU A 588 2.13 6.34 0.70
C LEU A 588 2.50 5.42 1.87
N ARG A 589 1.69 5.47 2.93
CA ARG A 589 1.84 4.60 4.11
C ARG A 589 1.74 3.13 3.75
N LEU A 590 0.78 2.73 2.92
CA LEU A 590 0.63 1.34 2.49
C LEU A 590 1.81 0.84 1.65
N GLU A 591 2.36 1.67 0.77
CA GLU A 591 3.60 1.33 0.03
C GLU A 591 4.80 1.19 0.97
N ARG A 592 4.90 2.04 1.99
CA ARG A 592 5.98 1.98 2.99
C ARG A 592 5.82 0.80 3.95
N ILE A 593 4.60 0.37 4.25
CA ILE A 593 4.30 -0.87 4.97
C ILE A 593 4.83 -2.05 4.18
N LEU A 594 4.54 -2.10 2.87
CA LEU A 594 5.09 -3.11 1.97
C LEU A 594 6.63 -3.09 2.00
N SER A 595 7.27 -1.92 1.94
CA SER A 595 8.74 -1.82 2.07
C SER A 595 9.25 -2.38 3.41
N GLY A 596 8.57 -2.10 4.52
CA GLY A 596 8.93 -2.65 5.83
C GLY A 596 8.74 -4.18 5.92
N LEU A 597 7.69 -4.71 5.32
CA LEU A 597 7.46 -6.17 5.21
C LEU A 597 8.52 -6.83 4.31
N GLN A 598 8.98 -6.15 3.25
CA GLN A 598 10.09 -6.63 2.43
C GLN A 598 11.41 -6.62 3.21
N ASP A 599 11.70 -5.56 3.99
CA ASP A 599 12.88 -5.50 4.88
C ASP A 599 12.90 -6.69 5.86
N PHE A 600 11.73 -7.09 6.37
CA PHE A 600 11.61 -8.28 7.21
C PHE A 600 12.10 -9.54 6.48
N GLU A 601 11.76 -9.71 5.20
CA GLU A 601 12.23 -10.85 4.38
C GLU A 601 13.75 -10.80 4.17
N TYR A 602 14.33 -9.62 3.99
CA TYR A 602 15.78 -9.43 3.91
C TYR A 602 16.49 -9.87 5.19
N LEU A 603 15.98 -9.42 6.34
CA LEU A 603 16.55 -9.79 7.64
C LEU A 603 16.37 -11.28 7.93
N LYS A 604 15.23 -11.88 7.54
CA LYS A 604 15.01 -13.34 7.61
C LYS A 604 15.99 -14.12 6.74
N LEU A 605 16.20 -13.67 5.50
CA LEU A 605 17.16 -14.27 4.59
C LEU A 605 18.57 -14.23 5.19
N TYR A 606 19.01 -13.05 5.65
CA TYR A 606 20.33 -12.90 6.24
C TYR A 606 20.50 -13.76 7.49
N ALA A 607 19.53 -13.74 8.40
CA ALA A 607 19.55 -14.55 9.61
C ALA A 607 19.53 -16.06 9.33
N SER A 608 18.88 -16.51 8.26
CA SER A 608 18.87 -17.93 7.86
C SER A 608 20.25 -18.43 7.42
N ARG A 609 21.13 -17.54 6.94
CA ARG A 609 22.48 -17.87 6.47
C ARG A 609 23.54 -17.67 7.54
N TYR A 610 23.41 -16.61 8.34
CA TYR A 610 24.46 -16.15 9.25
C TYR A 610 24.08 -16.21 10.74
N GLY A 611 22.82 -16.51 11.05
CA GLY A 611 22.29 -16.52 12.41
C GLY A 611 21.65 -15.20 12.83
N ARG A 612 20.82 -15.25 13.87
CA ARG A 612 20.05 -14.09 14.37
C ARG A 612 20.94 -13.00 14.96
N GLU A 613 22.00 -13.38 15.68
CA GLU A 613 22.93 -12.42 16.30
C GLU A 613 23.65 -11.56 15.26
N GLU A 614 24.11 -12.15 14.14
CA GLU A 614 24.73 -11.40 13.05
C GLU A 614 23.74 -10.45 12.37
N ALA A 615 22.48 -10.86 12.25
CA ALA A 615 21.42 -10.01 11.69
C ALA A 615 21.06 -8.83 12.63
N LEU A 616 21.08 -9.04 13.95
CA LEU A 616 20.95 -7.96 14.94
C LEU A 616 22.16 -7.00 14.85
N GLY A 617 23.37 -7.55 14.77
CA GLY A 617 24.59 -6.76 14.58
C GLY A 617 24.58 -5.94 13.28
N LEU A 618 23.93 -6.43 12.22
CA LEU A 618 23.74 -5.70 10.96
C LEU A 618 22.84 -4.47 11.13
N LEU A 619 21.71 -4.59 11.85
CA LEU A 619 20.83 -3.45 12.14
C LEU A 619 21.58 -2.37 12.94
N GLU A 620 22.40 -2.79 13.91
CA GLU A 620 23.19 -1.86 14.73
C GLU A 620 24.31 -1.19 13.93
N LYS A 621 25.07 -1.97 13.16
CA LYS A 621 26.17 -1.49 12.31
C LYS A 621 25.70 -0.46 11.29
N THR A 622 24.53 -0.68 10.69
CA THR A 622 23.99 0.22 9.65
C THR A 622 23.20 1.38 10.24
N GLY A 623 22.82 1.31 11.52
CA GLY A 623 22.01 2.33 12.19
C GLY A 623 20.54 2.34 11.74
N VAL A 624 20.07 1.28 11.07
CA VAL A 624 18.67 1.20 10.59
C VAL A 624 17.70 1.23 11.76
N TYR A 625 17.91 0.35 12.75
CA TYR A 625 17.04 0.25 13.91
C TYR A 625 17.82 -0.20 15.14
N LEU A 626 17.83 0.64 16.18
CA LEU A 626 18.45 0.38 17.47
C LEU A 626 17.43 0.17 18.59
N GLY A 627 16.20 0.67 18.43
CA GLY A 627 15.10 0.50 19.37
C GLY A 627 13.90 1.41 19.05
N PRO A 628 12.82 1.37 19.86
CA PRO A 628 11.55 2.03 19.56
C PRO A 628 11.63 3.56 19.39
N GLU A 629 12.63 4.21 19.96
CA GLU A 629 12.85 5.67 19.81
C GLU A 629 14.13 5.99 19.03
N ARG A 630 14.85 4.96 18.56
CA ARG A 630 16.20 5.09 17.97
C ARG A 630 16.29 4.28 16.69
N TYR A 631 15.98 4.93 15.58
CA TYR A 631 16.05 4.34 14.24
C TYR A 631 16.40 5.42 13.22
N THR A 632 16.80 5.00 12.01
CA THR A 632 17.26 5.94 10.99
C THR A 632 16.17 6.95 10.58
N MET A 633 16.57 8.20 10.40
CA MET A 633 15.75 9.23 9.74
C MET A 633 16.00 9.30 8.23
N GLU A 634 17.11 8.72 7.79
CA GLU A 634 17.60 8.81 6.42
C GLU A 634 17.46 7.47 5.69
N HIS A 635 17.18 7.55 4.39
CA HIS A 635 17.03 6.36 3.54
C HIS A 635 18.34 5.57 3.41
N MET A 636 19.49 6.26 3.41
CA MET A 636 20.82 5.69 3.14
C MET A 636 21.16 4.50 4.05
N ALA A 637 20.77 4.53 5.33
CA ALA A 637 21.03 3.42 6.25
C ALA A 637 20.34 2.12 5.79
N ILE A 638 19.14 2.24 5.20
CA ILE A 638 18.37 1.11 4.68
C ILE A 638 19.07 0.54 3.44
N ASP A 639 19.53 1.40 2.53
CA ASP A 639 20.29 0.97 1.34
C ASP A 639 21.61 0.30 1.72
N MET A 640 22.30 0.83 2.74
CA MET A 640 23.51 0.20 3.28
C MET A 640 23.22 -1.21 3.82
N MET A 641 22.15 -1.37 4.61
CA MET A 641 21.74 -2.68 5.12
C MET A 641 21.43 -3.65 3.98
N ARG A 642 20.59 -3.24 3.02
CA ARG A 642 20.22 -4.09 1.89
C ARG A 642 21.44 -4.43 1.02
N GLY A 643 22.33 -3.47 0.78
CA GLY A 643 23.59 -3.66 0.07
C GLY A 643 24.54 -4.64 0.76
N ASP A 644 24.69 -4.56 2.09
CA ASP A 644 25.46 -5.52 2.89
C ASP A 644 24.88 -6.93 2.78
N ILE A 645 23.54 -7.07 2.85
CA ILE A 645 22.86 -8.36 2.67
C ILE A 645 23.13 -8.93 1.28
N PHE A 646 23.03 -8.11 0.23
CA PHE A 646 23.33 -8.52 -1.14
C PHE A 646 24.77 -9.00 -1.30
N ASN A 647 25.74 -8.23 -0.81
CA ASN A 647 27.17 -8.58 -0.89
C ASN A 647 27.48 -9.89 -0.14
N ALA A 648 26.89 -10.08 1.04
CA ALA A 648 27.00 -11.33 1.80
C ALA A 648 26.33 -12.51 1.07
N CYS A 649 25.17 -12.29 0.44
CA CYS A 649 24.47 -13.36 -0.27
C CYS A 649 25.16 -13.78 -1.58
N ARG A 650 25.93 -12.89 -2.21
CA ARG A 650 26.74 -13.19 -3.40
C ARG A 650 28.04 -13.94 -3.12
N SER A 651 28.67 -13.67 -1.98
CA SER A 651 29.94 -14.31 -1.61
C SER A 651 29.75 -15.79 -1.24
N SER A 652 28.55 -16.19 -0.83
CA SER A 652 28.19 -17.56 -0.46
C SER A 652 27.78 -18.45 -1.65
N SER A 653 27.47 -17.88 -2.83
CA SER A 653 27.14 -18.67 -4.04
C SER A 653 28.36 -19.03 -4.90
N GLY A 654 29.57 -18.61 -4.48
CA GLY A 654 30.85 -18.91 -5.14
C GLY A 654 31.75 -19.91 -4.40
N SER A 655 31.26 -20.53 -3.33
CA SER A 655 31.94 -21.58 -2.53
C SER A 655 31.12 -22.85 -2.56
#